data_AF-A0A385KPZ5-F1
#
_entry.id   AF-A0A385KPZ5-F1
#
_cell.length_a   1.000
_cell.length_b   1.000
_cell.length_c   1.000
_cell.angle_alpha   90.00
_cell.angle_beta   90.00
_cell.angle_gamma   90.00
#
_symmetry.space_group_name_H-M   'P 1'
#
loop_
_entity.id
_entity.type
_entity.pdbx_description
1 polymer ?
#
loop_
_entity_poly.entity_id
_entity_poly.type
_entity_poly.pdbx_seq_one_letter_code
_entity_poly.pdbx_strand_id
1 'polypeptide(L)'
;MTNDFKKINFKVKLIYNFKKNSKQQTNYDIVKNACTIFVDKLLHGKLMDRSRATLALGVVVPTMQHKFLAKKKSYITKSYLHKSRKLGKLNDNKKLPKKLLSYPINNSTPIGKLFLKYNLETYRRSNQDTCLIQKTAVKEGDWIETGDLLADSASSVGGELAIGHNIIVAYMPWEGYNYEDAILINERLVYDDIYTSVHIERYEILTTDTKLGSEQITREIPDTNENEISHLDKNGIAKIGSWVEEGDILVGKVTPFNLKTLTPQQKLLYKIFNKQLSATKDSSLRAPKGIKANVINVNILKKQKIELNNKDKKKIVITKKAKTNLLTQQTTSVQYNQNQYTNNTNGYREIINTYAPSYVHIYLAEKRKIQVGDKMAGRHGNKGIISRILPRQDMPFLPDGTSVDIVLNPLGVPSRMNVGQIYECLLGLAGRYLGEHYKIPPFDEMYGADASRSFVLSKLYNARKKTGLYWLFDPNHPGKIRLFDGRNSECFDQTVTVGIAYVLKLVHMVDDKLHARSTGPYSLVTQQPLRGRSKQGGQRLGEMEVWAIEGYGAAFVLSEMLTIKSDDMTGRQNLWKNLIENNDISLGSPESFKVLVCELQALCLDIGLFRKNVIKQDINIINVADKSKTAPNVSSNAVIEIDNLLHLA
;
A
#
# COMPACT_ATOMS: atom_id res chain seq x y z
N MET A 1 -57.54 -9.10 9.33
CA MET A 1 -57.26 -7.70 9.72
C MET A 1 -56.40 -7.08 8.64
N THR A 2 -57.01 -6.24 7.81
CA THR A 2 -56.43 -5.56 6.65
C THR A 2 -55.62 -4.35 7.13
N ASN A 3 -54.30 -4.35 6.89
CA ASN A 3 -53.43 -3.22 7.19
C ASN A 3 -53.52 -2.18 6.06
N ASP A 4 -54.33 -1.14 6.30
CA ASP A 4 -54.40 0.07 5.49
C ASP A 4 -53.12 0.90 5.65
N PHE A 5 -52.15 0.68 4.76
CA PHE A 5 -51.05 1.64 4.58
C PHE A 5 -51.55 2.82 3.76
N LYS A 6 -51.82 3.95 4.43
CA LYS A 6 -52.08 5.25 3.80
C LYS A 6 -50.88 5.66 2.93
N LYS A 7 -51.07 5.74 1.61
CA LYS A 7 -50.13 6.38 0.67
C LYS A 7 -50.07 7.88 0.97
N ILE A 8 -48.93 8.35 1.47
CA ILE A 8 -48.61 9.78 1.58
C ILE A 8 -48.01 10.21 0.23
N ASN A 9 -48.77 11.01 -0.53
CA ASN A 9 -48.30 11.61 -1.79
C ASN A 9 -47.47 12.87 -1.48
N PHE A 10 -46.14 12.79 -1.59
CA PHE A 10 -45.29 13.98 -1.60
C PHE A 10 -45.31 14.63 -3.00
N LYS A 11 -45.90 15.83 -3.11
CA LYS A 11 -45.70 16.73 -4.26
C LYS A 11 -44.56 17.69 -3.93
N VAL A 12 -43.34 17.36 -4.36
CA VAL A 12 -42.20 18.29 -4.29
C VAL A 12 -42.21 19.16 -5.54
N LYS A 13 -42.43 20.46 -5.37
CA LYS A 13 -42.38 21.48 -6.43
C LYS A 13 -40.98 22.11 -6.42
N LEU A 14 -40.06 21.58 -7.23
CA LEU A 14 -38.73 22.17 -7.40
C LEU A 14 -38.84 23.42 -8.30
N ILE A 15 -38.72 24.60 -7.70
CA ILE A 15 -38.61 25.87 -8.44
C ILE A 15 -37.12 26.11 -8.70
N TYR A 16 -36.66 25.78 -9.91
CA TYR A 16 -35.32 26.13 -10.38
C TYR A 16 -35.37 27.48 -11.11
N ASN A 17 -34.75 28.50 -10.52
CA ASN A 17 -34.62 29.81 -11.14
C ASN A 17 -33.27 29.91 -11.84
N PHE A 18 -33.19 29.42 -13.09
CA PHE A 18 -31.98 29.57 -13.92
C PHE A 18 -32.17 30.66 -14.97
N LYS A 19 -31.36 31.72 -14.85
CA LYS A 19 -31.20 32.77 -15.88
C LYS A 19 -30.72 32.13 -17.19
N LYS A 20 -31.55 32.22 -18.22
CA LYS A 20 -31.23 31.83 -19.61
C LYS A 20 -30.05 32.68 -20.12
N ASN A 21 -28.87 32.07 -20.27
CA ASN A 21 -27.87 32.55 -21.21
C ASN A 21 -27.88 31.63 -22.43
N SER A 22 -28.34 32.18 -23.55
CA SER A 22 -28.43 31.53 -24.86
C SER A 22 -27.03 31.32 -25.44
N LYS A 23 -26.50 30.09 -25.33
CA LYS A 23 -25.55 29.44 -26.28
C LYS A 23 -24.99 28.17 -25.64
N GLN A 24 -25.63 27.03 -25.88
CA GLN A 24 -25.07 25.65 -25.95
C GLN A 24 -26.23 24.65 -25.83
N GLN A 25 -26.76 24.23 -26.97
CA GLN A 25 -28.02 23.46 -27.05
C GLN A 25 -27.80 21.97 -27.42
N THR A 26 -26.56 21.49 -27.47
CA THR A 26 -26.26 20.16 -28.05
C THR A 26 -26.00 19.05 -27.04
N ASN A 27 -25.64 19.35 -25.79
CA ASN A 27 -25.35 18.32 -24.78
C ASN A 27 -26.52 18.00 -23.84
N TYR A 28 -27.58 18.82 -23.83
CA TYR A 28 -28.72 18.67 -22.93
C TYR A 28 -29.70 17.58 -23.39
N ASP A 29 -29.92 17.45 -24.70
CA ASP A 29 -30.88 16.49 -25.26
C ASP A 29 -30.36 15.04 -25.28
N ILE A 30 -29.03 14.85 -25.34
CA ILE A 30 -28.41 13.52 -25.32
C ILE A 30 -28.56 12.86 -23.95
N VAL A 31 -28.37 13.63 -22.87
CA VAL A 31 -28.51 13.13 -21.49
C VAL A 31 -29.98 12.89 -21.14
N LYS A 32 -30.89 13.74 -21.63
CA LYS A 32 -32.33 13.60 -21.42
C LYS A 32 -32.89 12.34 -22.09
N ASN A 33 -32.44 12.01 -23.31
CA ASN A 33 -32.85 10.80 -24.03
C ASN A 33 -32.24 9.51 -23.46
N ALA A 34 -31.03 9.58 -22.89
CA ALA A 34 -30.42 8.40 -22.26
C ALA A 34 -31.15 7.98 -20.96
N CYS A 35 -31.61 8.96 -20.18
CA CYS A 35 -32.33 8.68 -18.92
C CYS A 35 -33.77 8.18 -19.14
N THR A 36 -34.48 8.66 -20.17
CA THR A 36 -35.84 8.18 -20.49
C THR A 36 -35.85 6.74 -21.01
N ILE A 37 -34.86 6.36 -21.85
CA ILE A 37 -34.74 4.99 -22.37
C ILE A 37 -34.43 3.98 -21.25
N PHE A 38 -33.70 4.40 -20.21
CA PHE A 38 -33.34 3.52 -19.10
C PHE A 38 -34.50 3.30 -18.12
N VAL A 39 -35.35 4.30 -17.93
CA VAL A 39 -36.52 4.24 -17.03
C VAL A 39 -37.69 3.48 -17.65
N ASP A 40 -37.94 3.62 -18.96
CA ASP A 40 -39.01 2.88 -19.65
C ASP A 40 -38.73 1.36 -19.72
N LYS A 41 -37.46 0.95 -19.84
CA LYS A 41 -37.07 -0.47 -19.86
C LYS A 41 -37.18 -1.17 -18.51
N LEU A 42 -37.22 -0.40 -17.41
CA LEU A 42 -37.27 -0.94 -16.05
C LEU A 42 -38.71 -1.01 -15.51
N LEU A 43 -39.61 -0.15 -16.02
CA LEU A 43 -41.00 -0.05 -15.56
C LEU A 43 -41.99 -0.91 -16.36
N HIS A 44 -41.69 -1.26 -17.62
CA HIS A 44 -42.57 -2.11 -18.44
C HIS A 44 -42.03 -3.53 -18.58
N GLY A 45 -42.30 -4.35 -17.56
CA GLY A 45 -42.04 -5.80 -17.61
C GLY A 45 -42.88 -6.51 -18.68
N LYS A 46 -42.27 -6.82 -19.82
CA LYS A 46 -42.71 -7.87 -20.76
C LYS A 46 -41.50 -8.61 -21.33
N LEU A 47 -41.17 -9.74 -20.72
CA LEU A 47 -40.37 -10.81 -21.31
C LEU A 47 -41.27 -11.63 -22.24
N MET A 48 -41.31 -11.30 -23.53
CA MET A 48 -41.82 -12.17 -24.59
C MET A 48 -41.09 -11.83 -25.89
N ASP A 49 -39.98 -12.52 -26.16
CA ASP A 49 -39.84 -13.35 -27.38
C ASP A 49 -38.39 -13.87 -27.50
N ARG A 50 -38.28 -15.20 -27.46
CA ARG A 50 -37.06 -15.94 -27.79
C ARG A 50 -36.99 -16.13 -29.30
N SER A 51 -36.43 -15.18 -30.03
CA SER A 51 -35.73 -15.43 -31.30
C SER A 51 -35.27 -14.09 -31.88
N ARG A 52 -34.03 -14.07 -32.41
CA ARG A 52 -33.37 -12.93 -33.06
C ARG A 52 -32.65 -11.94 -32.13
N ALA A 53 -31.52 -12.39 -31.61
CA ALA A 53 -30.39 -11.51 -31.29
C ALA A 53 -29.07 -12.20 -31.68
N THR A 54 -28.90 -12.47 -32.97
CA THR A 54 -27.58 -12.77 -33.55
C THR A 54 -26.90 -11.45 -33.89
N LEU A 55 -26.08 -10.97 -32.95
CA LEU A 55 -25.07 -9.94 -33.21
C LEU A 55 -23.77 -10.64 -33.61
N ALA A 56 -23.29 -10.28 -34.79
CA ALA A 56 -22.11 -10.84 -35.43
C ALA A 56 -20.84 -10.60 -34.61
N LEU A 57 -20.30 -11.69 -34.05
CA LEU A 57 -18.88 -11.84 -33.69
C LEU A 57 -18.39 -13.07 -34.44
N GLY A 58 -17.65 -12.83 -35.52
CA GLY A 58 -17.05 -13.88 -36.33
C GLY A 58 -15.88 -14.53 -35.58
N VAL A 59 -16.11 -15.72 -35.06
CA VAL A 59 -15.07 -16.73 -34.81
C VAL A 59 -15.64 -18.07 -35.28
N VAL A 60 -15.11 -18.56 -36.41
CA VAL A 60 -15.37 -19.90 -36.91
C VAL A 60 -14.50 -20.87 -36.10
N VAL A 61 -15.13 -21.76 -35.33
CA VAL A 61 -14.46 -22.91 -34.71
C VAL A 61 -14.66 -24.12 -35.62
N PRO A 62 -13.61 -24.73 -36.18
CA PRO A 62 -13.74 -26.01 -36.84
C PRO A 62 -13.69 -27.11 -35.78
N THR A 63 -14.79 -27.84 -35.64
CA THR A 63 -14.85 -29.12 -34.94
C THR A 63 -14.14 -30.18 -35.79
N MET A 64 -13.10 -30.80 -35.24
CA MET A 64 -12.50 -32.02 -35.80
C MET A 64 -12.35 -33.03 -34.67
N GLN A 65 -13.21 -34.05 -34.70
CA GLN A 65 -13.10 -35.26 -33.90
C GLN A 65 -11.94 -36.11 -34.43
N HIS A 66 -10.95 -36.46 -33.61
CA HIS A 66 -10.11 -37.63 -33.89
C HIS A 66 -9.69 -38.40 -32.64
N LYS A 67 -9.87 -39.72 -32.76
CA LYS A 67 -9.59 -40.81 -31.82
C LYS A 67 -8.14 -40.79 -31.31
N PHE A 68 -7.96 -40.82 -29.99
CA PHE A 68 -6.65 -41.06 -29.37
C PHE A 68 -6.34 -42.56 -29.32
N LEU A 69 -5.30 -42.98 -30.04
CA LEU A 69 -4.66 -44.28 -29.88
C LEU A 69 -3.36 -44.08 -29.08
N ALA A 70 -3.27 -44.72 -27.92
CA ALA A 70 -2.15 -44.61 -26.99
C ALA A 70 -0.87 -45.23 -27.56
N LYS A 71 0.26 -44.50 -27.48
CA LYS A 71 1.61 -45.09 -27.41
C LYS A 71 2.49 -44.33 -26.42
N LYS A 72 2.94 -45.06 -25.39
CA LYS A 72 3.97 -44.68 -24.41
C LYS A 72 5.23 -44.14 -25.11
N LYS A 73 5.82 -43.06 -24.57
CA LYS A 73 7.27 -42.86 -24.45
C LYS A 73 7.54 -41.73 -23.44
N SER A 74 8.47 -42.01 -22.52
CA SER A 74 8.97 -41.16 -21.45
C SER A 74 9.56 -39.85 -21.96
N TYR A 75 9.17 -38.72 -21.36
CA TYR A 75 9.83 -37.44 -21.60
C TYR A 75 10.51 -36.98 -20.31
N ILE A 76 11.84 -37.06 -20.33
CA ILE A 76 12.71 -36.15 -19.60
C ILE A 76 12.67 -34.83 -20.37
N THR A 77 12.46 -33.75 -19.65
CA THR A 77 12.37 -32.37 -20.13
C THR A 77 13.61 -31.99 -20.96
N LYS A 78 13.46 -32.08 -22.29
CA LYS A 78 14.33 -31.39 -23.24
C LYS A 78 13.63 -30.11 -23.65
N SER A 79 14.28 -29.01 -23.28
CA SER A 79 14.14 -27.66 -23.81
C SER A 79 13.80 -27.67 -25.30
N TYR A 80 12.95 -26.72 -25.68
CA TYR A 80 12.57 -26.38 -27.04
C TYR A 80 13.82 -26.07 -27.90
N LEU A 81 14.44 -27.11 -28.44
CA LEU A 81 15.41 -27.05 -29.52
C LEU A 81 15.47 -28.47 -30.11
N HIS A 82 15.24 -28.55 -31.42
CA HIS A 82 15.13 -29.75 -32.26
C HIS A 82 13.78 -30.48 -32.34
N LYS A 83 12.96 -29.99 -33.28
CA LYS A 83 12.18 -30.86 -34.19
C LYS A 83 12.10 -30.24 -35.60
N SER A 84 13.17 -30.37 -36.38
CA SER A 84 13.12 -30.25 -37.84
C SER A 84 13.99 -31.31 -38.52
N ARG A 85 13.67 -32.58 -38.29
CA ARG A 85 14.10 -33.66 -39.19
C ARG A 85 12.91 -34.55 -39.52
N LYS A 86 12.14 -34.11 -40.52
CA LYS A 86 11.46 -34.94 -41.53
C LYS A 86 10.99 -34.00 -42.64
N LEU A 87 11.81 -33.90 -43.68
CA LEU A 87 11.41 -33.36 -44.98
C LEU A 87 10.28 -34.26 -45.51
N GLY A 88 9.03 -33.81 -45.41
CA GLY A 88 7.97 -34.22 -46.32
C GLY A 88 7.97 -33.23 -47.47
N LYS A 89 8.11 -33.71 -48.71
CA LYS A 89 7.96 -32.91 -49.92
C LYS A 89 6.61 -32.18 -49.85
N LEU A 90 6.65 -30.85 -49.77
CA LEU A 90 5.47 -29.99 -49.84
C LEU A 90 5.43 -29.36 -51.22
N ASN A 91 4.37 -29.68 -51.93
CA ASN A 91 4.05 -29.19 -53.27
C ASN A 91 4.13 -27.66 -53.34
N ASP A 92 4.86 -27.19 -54.35
CA ASP A 92 4.77 -25.83 -54.84
C ASP A 92 3.32 -25.50 -55.22
N ASN A 93 2.91 -24.25 -54.95
CA ASN A 93 1.62 -23.62 -55.26
C ASN A 93 0.60 -23.54 -54.12
N LYS A 94 0.89 -22.78 -53.06
CA LYS A 94 -0.12 -21.89 -52.43
C LYS A 94 0.52 -20.55 -52.04
N LYS A 95 0.07 -19.48 -52.70
CA LYS A 95 0.49 -18.08 -52.45
C LYS A 95 0.12 -17.64 -51.03
N LEU A 96 1.10 -17.16 -50.25
CA LEU A 96 0.85 -16.42 -49.00
C LEU A 96 0.28 -15.01 -49.30
N PRO A 97 -0.63 -14.49 -48.47
CA PRO A 97 -1.21 -13.16 -48.65
C PRO A 97 -0.17 -12.07 -48.36
N LYS A 98 0.03 -11.19 -49.35
CA LYS A 98 0.89 -10.00 -49.28
C LYS A 98 0.20 -8.89 -48.48
N LYS A 99 0.49 -8.78 -47.18
CA LYS A 99 0.40 -7.51 -46.42
C LYS A 99 1.20 -7.63 -45.12
N LEU A 100 2.52 -7.71 -45.25
CA LEU A 100 3.45 -7.36 -44.18
C LEU A 100 3.85 -5.90 -44.41
N LEU A 101 3.70 -5.07 -43.38
CA LEU A 101 4.14 -3.68 -43.38
C LEU A 101 5.60 -3.61 -43.84
N SER A 102 5.83 -3.00 -45.00
CA SER A 102 7.15 -2.67 -45.48
C SER A 102 7.72 -1.50 -44.66
N TYR A 103 8.74 -1.77 -43.85
CA TYR A 103 9.65 -0.72 -43.40
C TYR A 103 10.51 -0.27 -44.60
N PRO A 104 10.72 1.03 -44.83
CA PRO A 104 11.58 1.49 -45.90
C PRO A 104 13.03 1.18 -45.53
N ILE A 105 13.63 0.23 -46.23
CA ILE A 105 15.07 -0.02 -46.20
C ILE A 105 15.70 1.01 -47.15
N ASN A 106 16.37 2.02 -46.60
CA ASN A 106 17.27 2.85 -47.38
C ASN A 106 18.46 1.99 -47.80
N ASN A 107 18.47 1.57 -49.06
CA ASN A 107 19.54 0.80 -49.69
C ASN A 107 20.75 1.70 -49.97
N SER A 108 21.69 1.80 -49.03
CA SER A 108 23.08 2.18 -49.32
C SER A 108 24.01 2.07 -48.10
N THR A 109 24.13 0.88 -47.49
CA THR A 109 25.34 0.52 -46.73
C THR A 109 25.61 -0.98 -46.91
N PRO A 110 26.88 -1.42 -46.97
CA PRO A 110 27.23 -2.83 -47.13
C PRO A 110 26.66 -3.62 -45.94
N ILE A 111 26.42 -4.92 -46.14
CA ILE A 111 25.87 -5.87 -45.14
C ILE A 111 26.86 -6.02 -43.97
N GLY A 112 27.01 -4.97 -43.18
CA GLY A 112 27.57 -5.01 -41.84
C GLY A 112 26.49 -5.58 -40.95
N LYS A 113 26.84 -6.60 -40.17
CA LYS A 113 25.96 -7.18 -39.14
C LYS A 113 25.33 -6.03 -38.34
N LEU A 114 24.03 -5.80 -38.54
CA LEU A 114 23.25 -4.82 -37.78
C LEU A 114 23.13 -5.34 -36.35
N PHE A 115 24.05 -4.92 -35.48
CA PHE A 115 23.95 -5.20 -34.06
C PHE A 115 22.90 -4.28 -33.43
N LEU A 116 21.76 -4.86 -33.05
CA LEU A 116 20.75 -4.16 -32.24
C LEU A 116 21.12 -4.29 -30.77
N LYS A 117 21.23 -3.16 -30.08
CA LYS A 117 21.50 -3.11 -28.64
C LYS A 117 20.21 -2.85 -27.86
N TYR A 118 19.85 -3.79 -27.00
CA TYR A 118 18.75 -3.64 -26.04
C TYR A 118 19.32 -3.28 -24.67
N ASN A 119 18.88 -2.16 -24.10
CA ASN A 119 19.26 -1.78 -22.74
C ASN A 119 18.25 -2.38 -21.75
N LEU A 120 18.76 -3.08 -20.74
CA LEU A 120 17.94 -3.67 -19.69
C LEU A 120 17.77 -2.72 -18.51
N GLU A 121 16.57 -2.72 -17.92
CA GLU A 121 16.30 -1.97 -16.70
C GLU A 121 16.80 -2.74 -15.47
N THR A 122 17.72 -2.12 -14.71
CA THR A 122 18.26 -2.69 -13.46
C THR A 122 17.79 -1.89 -12.26
N TYR A 123 17.25 -2.58 -11.25
CA TYR A 123 16.90 -2.03 -9.92
C TYR A 123 16.11 -0.72 -9.95
N ARG A 124 15.05 -0.66 -10.76
CA ARG A 124 14.18 0.50 -10.88
C ARG A 124 13.05 0.44 -9.86
N ARG A 125 12.73 1.58 -9.25
CA ARG A 125 11.56 1.73 -8.36
C ARG A 125 10.24 1.66 -9.16
N SER A 126 9.27 0.89 -8.67
CA SER A 126 7.88 0.91 -9.12
C SER A 126 7.05 1.99 -8.40
N ASN A 127 5.82 2.23 -8.83
CA ASN A 127 4.91 3.16 -8.15
C ASN A 127 4.50 2.69 -6.74
N GLN A 128 4.60 1.38 -6.46
CA GLN A 128 4.28 0.75 -5.18
C GLN A 128 5.57 0.40 -4.40
N ASP A 129 6.66 1.11 -4.67
CA ASP A 129 7.95 0.96 -3.98
C ASP A 129 8.57 -0.45 -4.11
N THR A 130 8.15 -1.26 -5.09
CA THR A 130 8.77 -2.56 -5.39
C THR A 130 9.92 -2.42 -6.39
N CYS A 131 10.86 -3.36 -6.35
CA CYS A 131 11.99 -3.41 -7.28
C CYS A 131 11.59 -4.04 -8.63
N LEU A 132 11.77 -3.28 -9.72
CA LEU A 132 11.71 -3.75 -11.10
C LEU A 132 13.13 -4.07 -11.57
N ILE A 133 13.33 -5.30 -12.03
CA ILE A 133 14.60 -5.79 -12.58
C ILE A 133 14.33 -6.61 -13.83
N GLN A 134 15.20 -6.49 -14.82
CA GLN A 134 15.21 -7.35 -15.99
C GLN A 134 16.44 -8.27 -15.92
N LYS A 135 16.21 -9.58 -16.08
CA LYS A 135 17.24 -10.62 -16.06
C LYS A 135 17.37 -11.22 -17.44
N THR A 136 18.58 -11.34 -17.97
CA THR A 136 18.83 -11.99 -19.27
C THR A 136 18.40 -13.45 -19.23
N ALA A 137 17.59 -13.87 -20.20
CA ALA A 137 17.18 -15.27 -20.36
C ALA A 137 18.12 -16.05 -21.30
N VAL A 138 18.85 -15.33 -22.16
CA VAL A 138 19.69 -15.87 -23.23
C VAL A 138 21.17 -15.78 -22.86
N LYS A 139 21.99 -16.72 -23.33
CA LYS A 139 23.45 -16.72 -23.17
C LYS A 139 24.14 -16.29 -24.46
N GLU A 140 25.40 -15.90 -24.33
CA GLU A 140 26.21 -15.55 -25.50
C GLU A 140 26.35 -16.74 -26.45
N GLY A 141 26.05 -16.53 -27.73
CA GLY A 141 26.13 -17.55 -28.77
C GLY A 141 24.85 -18.35 -29.02
N ASP A 142 23.79 -18.12 -28.23
CA ASP A 142 22.49 -18.73 -28.49
C ASP A 142 21.88 -18.19 -29.78
N TRP A 143 21.28 -19.08 -30.57
CA TRP A 143 20.49 -18.72 -31.76
C TRP A 143 19.09 -18.30 -31.33
N ILE A 144 18.63 -17.16 -31.84
CA ILE A 144 17.37 -16.53 -31.42
C ILE A 144 16.53 -16.27 -32.67
N GLU A 145 15.24 -16.60 -32.61
CA GLU A 145 14.25 -16.29 -33.63
C GLU A 145 13.41 -15.07 -33.26
N THR A 146 12.77 -14.44 -34.25
CA THR A 146 11.89 -13.30 -34.00
C THR A 146 10.71 -13.72 -33.12
N GLY A 147 10.60 -13.12 -31.93
CA GLY A 147 9.55 -13.43 -30.96
C GLY A 147 10.04 -14.19 -29.73
N ASP A 148 11.30 -14.62 -29.71
CA ASP A 148 11.89 -15.28 -28.56
C ASP A 148 12.13 -14.32 -27.38
N LEU A 149 12.10 -14.89 -26.18
CA LEU A 149 12.34 -14.18 -24.93
C LEU A 149 13.83 -13.86 -24.77
N LEU A 150 14.17 -12.57 -24.74
CA LEU A 150 15.54 -12.10 -24.49
C LEU A 150 15.83 -11.90 -23.00
N ALA A 151 14.86 -11.38 -22.25
CA ALA A 151 14.99 -11.08 -20.83
C ALA A 151 13.66 -11.25 -20.10
N ASP A 152 13.74 -11.84 -18.90
CA ASP A 152 12.65 -11.92 -17.95
C ASP A 152 12.56 -10.64 -17.11
N SER A 153 11.36 -10.36 -16.62
CA SER A 153 11.06 -9.29 -15.67
C SER A 153 11.21 -9.76 -14.22
N ALA A 154 11.01 -8.86 -13.25
CA ALA A 154 11.04 -9.19 -11.82
C ALA A 154 10.02 -10.25 -11.39
N SER A 155 8.94 -10.41 -12.16
CA SER A 155 7.83 -11.32 -11.86
C SER A 155 7.53 -12.25 -13.04
N SER A 156 8.53 -12.57 -13.85
CA SER A 156 8.43 -13.61 -14.87
C SER A 156 9.58 -14.61 -14.80
N VAL A 157 9.29 -15.85 -15.17
CA VAL A 157 10.27 -16.93 -15.32
C VAL A 157 9.97 -17.66 -16.61
N GLY A 158 10.93 -17.65 -17.56
CA GLY A 158 10.76 -18.30 -18.86
C GLY A 158 9.62 -17.69 -19.69
N GLY A 159 9.32 -16.40 -19.48
CA GLY A 159 8.23 -15.70 -20.17
C GLY A 159 6.83 -15.96 -19.58
N GLU A 160 6.72 -16.78 -18.53
CA GLU A 160 5.47 -16.98 -17.79
C GLU A 160 5.43 -16.12 -16.52
N LEU A 161 4.22 -15.79 -16.06
CA LEU A 161 4.01 -14.95 -14.88
C LEU A 161 4.32 -15.72 -13.58
N ALA A 162 5.23 -15.18 -12.77
CA ALA A 162 5.68 -15.77 -11.51
C ALA A 162 5.65 -14.73 -10.38
N ILE A 163 4.55 -14.67 -9.62
CA ILE A 163 4.33 -13.72 -8.51
C ILE A 163 4.48 -14.39 -7.13
N GLY A 164 4.32 -15.71 -7.06
CA GLY A 164 4.42 -16.52 -5.84
C GLY A 164 5.25 -17.79 -6.07
N HIS A 165 5.20 -18.69 -5.10
CA HIS A 165 5.98 -19.92 -5.08
C HIS A 165 5.09 -21.15 -4.93
N ASN A 166 5.55 -22.25 -5.52
CA ASN A 166 4.98 -23.58 -5.32
C ASN A 166 5.55 -24.15 -4.02
N ILE A 167 4.70 -24.33 -3.01
CA ILE A 167 5.11 -24.74 -1.66
C ILE A 167 4.25 -25.89 -1.15
N ILE A 168 4.79 -26.69 -0.22
CA ILE A 168 4.10 -27.84 0.35
C ILE A 168 3.10 -27.37 1.41
N VAL A 169 1.82 -27.64 1.19
CA VAL A 169 0.72 -27.22 2.06
C VAL A 169 0.01 -28.44 2.64
N ALA A 170 -0.25 -28.42 3.94
CA ALA A 170 -1.12 -29.37 4.62
C ALA A 170 -2.41 -28.70 5.11
N TYR A 171 -3.55 -29.38 4.94
CA TYR A 171 -4.85 -28.94 5.44
C TYR A 171 -5.21 -29.66 6.74
N MET A 172 -4.79 -29.11 7.88
CA MET A 172 -5.08 -29.65 9.21
C MET A 172 -5.12 -28.52 10.25
N PRO A 173 -5.92 -28.62 11.33
CA PRO A 173 -5.82 -27.69 12.46
C PRO A 173 -4.50 -27.89 13.21
N TRP A 174 -3.95 -26.82 13.77
CA TRP A 174 -2.70 -26.85 14.54
C TRP A 174 -2.77 -25.92 15.75
N GLU A 175 -3.03 -26.46 16.94
CA GLU A 175 -3.00 -25.77 18.25
C GLU A 175 -3.73 -24.40 18.32
N GLY A 176 -4.67 -24.14 17.42
CA GLY A 176 -5.32 -22.83 17.26
C GLY A 176 -4.45 -21.76 16.58
N TYR A 177 -3.19 -22.03 16.23
CA TYR A 177 -2.36 -21.07 15.49
C TYR A 177 -2.90 -20.80 14.09
N ASN A 178 -3.59 -21.75 13.48
CA ASN A 178 -4.28 -21.55 12.21
C ASN A 178 -5.80 -21.36 12.39
N TYR A 179 -6.23 -20.77 13.50
CA TYR A 179 -7.64 -20.44 13.71
C TYR A 179 -8.16 -19.46 12.63
N GLU A 180 -9.38 -19.68 12.15
CA GLU A 180 -10.00 -18.95 11.04
C GLU A 180 -9.10 -18.88 9.78
N ASP A 181 -8.55 -17.69 9.51
CA ASP A 181 -7.73 -17.38 8.34
C ASP A 181 -6.24 -17.25 8.69
N ALA A 182 -5.86 -17.62 9.92
CA ALA A 182 -4.46 -17.61 10.30
C ALA A 182 -3.69 -18.73 9.58
N ILE A 183 -2.44 -18.44 9.22
CA ILE A 183 -1.55 -19.33 8.48
C ILE A 183 -0.32 -19.61 9.34
N LEU A 184 0.01 -20.89 9.47
CA LEU A 184 1.23 -21.36 10.08
C LEU A 184 2.30 -21.58 9.00
N ILE A 185 3.51 -21.10 9.25
CA ILE A 185 4.63 -21.17 8.30
C ILE A 185 5.81 -21.94 8.90
N ASN A 186 6.51 -22.70 8.05
CA ASN A 186 7.81 -23.26 8.35
C ASN A 186 8.91 -22.18 8.28
N GLU A 187 9.77 -22.12 9.30
CA GLU A 187 10.95 -21.25 9.36
C GLU A 187 11.88 -21.38 8.15
N ARG A 188 11.89 -22.55 7.49
CA ARG A 188 12.57 -22.75 6.21
C ARG A 188 12.24 -21.67 5.18
N LEU A 189 10.97 -21.25 5.10
CA LEU A 189 10.54 -20.22 4.13
C LEU A 189 11.21 -18.86 4.36
N VAL A 190 11.67 -18.60 5.59
CA VAL A 190 12.40 -17.39 5.99
C VAL A 190 13.91 -17.56 5.74
N TYR A 191 14.49 -18.70 6.11
CA TYR A 191 15.93 -18.95 5.93
C TYR A 191 16.33 -19.08 4.45
N ASP A 192 15.53 -19.80 3.66
CA ASP A 192 15.78 -20.01 2.22
C ASP A 192 15.45 -18.76 1.38
N ASP A 193 15.07 -17.63 2.02
CA ASP A 193 14.72 -16.35 1.39
C ASP A 193 13.62 -16.47 0.30
N ILE A 194 12.73 -17.47 0.40
CA ILE A 194 11.72 -17.78 -0.63
C ILE A 194 10.73 -16.62 -0.80
N TYR A 195 10.24 -16.06 0.31
CA TYR A 195 9.27 -14.95 0.29
C TYR A 195 9.89 -13.60 0.61
N THR A 196 11.16 -13.40 0.23
CA THR A 196 11.87 -12.15 0.44
C THR A 196 11.70 -11.20 -0.74
N SER A 197 11.32 -9.96 -0.47
CA SER A 197 11.11 -8.90 -1.47
C SER A 197 12.09 -7.75 -1.27
N VAL A 198 12.47 -7.08 -2.36
CA VAL A 198 13.27 -5.84 -2.29
C VAL A 198 12.35 -4.65 -2.55
N HIS A 199 12.33 -3.73 -1.60
CA HIS A 199 11.57 -2.49 -1.66
C HIS A 199 12.53 -1.33 -1.88
N ILE A 200 12.18 -0.41 -2.78
CA ILE A 200 12.97 0.78 -3.08
C ILE A 200 12.08 1.99 -2.83
N GLU A 201 12.35 2.68 -1.72
CA GLU A 201 11.61 3.86 -1.31
C GLU A 201 12.36 5.13 -1.71
N ARG A 202 11.60 6.17 -2.08
CA ARG A 202 12.17 7.47 -2.45
C ARG A 202 11.85 8.51 -1.39
N TYR A 203 12.90 9.05 -0.79
CA TYR A 203 12.84 10.17 0.13
C TYR A 203 13.24 11.46 -0.58
N GLU A 204 12.50 12.54 -0.32
CA GLU A 204 12.72 13.82 -0.98
C GLU A 204 12.81 14.98 0.01
N ILE A 205 13.75 15.89 -0.25
CA ILE A 205 13.88 17.13 0.49
C ILE A 205 14.13 18.31 -0.46
N LEU A 206 13.50 19.43 -0.11
CA LEU A 206 13.50 20.69 -0.84
C LEU A 206 14.20 21.76 0.01
N THR A 207 15.04 22.58 -0.62
CA THR A 207 15.50 23.84 -0.04
C THR A 207 14.61 24.99 -0.50
N THR A 208 14.09 25.75 0.44
CA THR A 208 13.26 26.93 0.22
C THR A 208 13.97 28.21 0.66
N ASP A 209 13.65 29.32 -0.01
CA ASP A 209 14.10 30.63 0.42
C ASP A 209 13.12 31.16 1.47
N THR A 210 13.57 31.32 2.72
CA THR A 210 12.77 31.93 3.78
C THR A 210 13.04 33.44 3.86
N LYS A 211 12.20 34.19 4.58
CA LYS A 211 12.40 35.64 4.79
C LYS A 211 13.73 35.96 5.52
N LEU A 212 14.24 35.02 6.31
CA LEU A 212 15.47 35.19 7.12
C LEU A 212 16.72 34.76 6.36
N GLY A 213 16.57 34.06 5.24
CA GLY A 213 17.65 33.55 4.41
C GLY A 213 17.27 32.25 3.70
N SER A 214 18.13 31.82 2.78
CA SER A 214 17.98 30.57 2.06
C SER A 214 18.33 29.37 2.93
N GLU A 215 17.51 28.33 2.90
CA GLU A 215 17.87 27.04 3.46
C GLU A 215 19.02 26.42 2.65
N GLN A 216 19.98 25.80 3.34
CA GLN A 216 21.17 25.23 2.72
C GLN A 216 21.30 23.75 3.07
N ILE A 217 21.79 22.95 2.13
CA ILE A 217 22.18 21.57 2.36
C ILE A 217 23.68 21.58 2.66
N THR A 218 24.04 21.15 3.87
CA THR A 218 25.42 21.17 4.37
C THR A 218 25.68 19.97 5.27
N ARG A 219 26.95 19.58 5.37
CA ARG A 219 27.41 18.58 6.35
C ARG A 219 27.49 19.15 7.77
N GLU A 220 27.71 20.45 7.88
CA GLU A 220 27.79 21.17 9.16
C GLU A 220 26.37 21.41 9.69
N ILE A 221 25.93 20.52 10.57
CA ILE A 221 24.63 20.58 11.23
C ILE A 221 24.85 20.98 12.69
N PRO A 222 24.11 21.98 13.21
CA PRO A 222 24.26 22.41 14.60
C PRO A 222 23.93 21.27 15.56
N ASP A 223 24.67 21.17 16.65
CA ASP A 223 24.39 20.28 17.79
C ASP A 223 24.42 18.77 17.49
N THR A 224 25.15 18.36 16.45
CA THR A 224 25.29 16.95 16.07
C THR A 224 26.69 16.39 16.41
N ASN A 225 26.74 15.10 16.73
CA ASN A 225 27.99 14.38 16.99
C ASN A 225 28.66 13.94 15.69
N GLU A 226 29.99 13.85 15.66
CA GLU A 226 30.73 13.44 14.44
C GLU A 226 30.37 12.02 13.98
N ASN A 227 30.00 11.13 14.91
CA ASN A 227 29.59 9.76 14.60
C ASN A 227 28.34 9.72 13.71
N GLU A 228 27.37 10.61 13.96
CA GLU A 228 26.12 10.73 13.18
C GLU A 228 26.33 11.32 11.78
N ILE A 229 27.53 11.82 11.48
CA ILE A 229 27.85 12.49 10.21
C ILE A 229 28.79 11.62 9.35
N SER A 230 29.26 10.49 9.88
CA SER A 230 30.25 9.62 9.24
C SER A 230 29.78 9.09 7.87
N HIS A 231 28.49 8.77 7.74
CA HIS A 231 27.84 8.29 6.51
C HIS A 231 27.47 9.41 5.52
N LEU A 232 27.69 10.68 5.87
CA LEU A 232 27.46 11.83 4.98
C LEU A 232 28.71 12.18 4.15
N ASP A 233 28.47 12.62 2.91
CA ASP A 233 29.46 13.20 2.03
C ASP A 233 29.84 14.63 2.43
N LYS A 234 30.84 15.21 1.76
CA LYS A 234 31.27 16.61 1.96
C LYS A 234 30.12 17.62 1.83
N ASN A 235 29.12 17.31 1.00
CA ASN A 235 27.95 18.15 0.78
C ASN A 235 26.84 17.95 1.82
N GLY A 236 26.96 16.99 2.75
CA GLY A 236 25.92 16.68 3.73
C GLY A 236 24.82 15.74 3.21
N ILE A 237 25.10 14.92 2.21
CA ILE A 237 24.15 13.92 1.67
C ILE A 237 24.70 12.52 1.97
N ALA A 238 23.85 11.56 2.30
CA ALA A 238 24.28 10.18 2.57
C ALA A 238 25.00 9.55 1.36
N LYS A 239 26.15 8.92 1.60
CA LYS A 239 26.94 8.28 0.51
C LYS A 239 26.19 7.10 -0.08
N ILE A 240 26.36 6.88 -1.38
CA ILE A 240 25.84 5.68 -2.05
C ILE A 240 26.56 4.44 -1.48
N GLY A 241 25.79 3.43 -1.10
CA GLY A 241 26.27 2.21 -0.45
C GLY A 241 26.34 2.28 1.08
N SER A 242 26.10 3.43 1.70
CA SER A 242 26.02 3.55 3.15
C SER A 242 24.81 2.79 3.69
N TRP A 243 25.02 2.06 4.78
CA TRP A 243 23.96 1.47 5.61
C TRP A 243 23.37 2.55 6.50
N VAL A 244 22.04 2.65 6.56
CA VAL A 244 21.32 3.68 7.31
C VAL A 244 20.24 3.03 8.18
N GLU A 245 20.14 3.47 9.42
CA GLU A 245 19.14 3.03 10.40
C GLU A 245 18.16 4.16 10.79
N GLU A 246 17.18 3.85 11.63
CA GLU A 246 16.20 4.82 12.13
C GLU A 246 16.87 6.03 12.79
N GLY A 247 16.46 7.23 12.39
CA GLY A 247 16.94 8.50 12.97
C GLY A 247 18.22 9.07 12.36
N ASP A 248 18.94 8.28 11.57
CA ASP A 248 20.13 8.72 10.86
C ASP A 248 19.81 9.81 9.83
N ILE A 249 20.77 10.70 9.61
CA ILE A 249 20.62 11.84 8.72
C ILE A 249 20.81 11.40 7.28
N LEU A 250 19.78 11.51 6.44
CA LEU A 250 19.85 11.23 5.01
C LEU A 250 20.38 12.44 4.23
N VAL A 251 19.87 13.64 4.58
CA VAL A 251 20.33 14.92 4.03
C VAL A 251 20.41 15.94 5.15
N GLY A 252 21.61 16.44 5.40
CA GLY A 252 21.86 17.58 6.27
C GLY A 252 21.28 18.85 5.66
N LYS A 253 20.32 19.47 6.35
CA LYS A 253 19.69 20.72 5.92
C LYS A 253 19.60 21.68 7.09
N VAL A 254 20.04 22.91 6.87
CA VAL A 254 20.01 23.98 7.86
C VAL A 254 19.10 25.11 7.41
N THR A 255 18.27 25.54 8.36
CA THR A 255 17.37 26.69 8.24
C THR A 255 17.94 27.88 9.00
N PRO A 256 18.06 29.08 8.39
CA PRO A 256 18.45 30.27 9.13
C PRO A 256 17.38 30.63 10.17
N PHE A 257 17.81 30.90 11.40
CA PHE A 257 16.96 31.14 12.56
C PHE A 257 17.25 32.50 13.18
N ASN A 258 16.20 33.22 13.60
CA ASN A 258 16.34 34.53 14.21
C ASN A 258 16.67 34.40 15.70
N LEU A 259 17.89 34.77 16.10
CA LEU A 259 18.36 34.70 17.49
C LEU A 259 17.51 35.53 18.48
N LYS A 260 16.74 36.52 18.01
CA LYS A 260 15.90 37.35 18.89
C LYS A 260 14.74 36.59 19.53
N THR A 261 14.28 35.49 18.93
CA THR A 261 13.14 34.70 19.43
C THR A 261 13.51 33.74 20.57
N LEU A 262 14.78 33.65 20.96
CA LEU A 262 15.23 32.80 22.06
C LEU A 262 14.67 33.30 23.40
N THR A 263 14.15 32.37 24.19
CA THR A 263 13.59 32.67 25.52
C THR A 263 14.70 33.14 26.48
N PRO A 264 14.38 33.95 27.51
CA PRO A 264 15.36 34.34 28.53
C PRO A 264 16.06 33.14 29.19
N GLN A 265 15.32 32.04 29.41
CA GLN A 265 15.85 30.80 29.98
C GLN A 265 16.88 30.14 29.05
N GLN A 266 16.59 30.06 27.75
CA GLN A 266 17.54 29.54 26.77
C GLN A 266 18.80 30.42 26.69
N LYS A 267 18.64 31.74 26.68
CA LYS A 267 19.77 32.68 26.67
C LYS A 267 20.68 32.49 27.90
N LEU A 268 20.08 32.28 29.07
CA LEU A 268 20.82 31.99 30.29
C LEU A 268 21.58 30.66 30.17
N LEU A 269 20.93 29.61 29.65
CA LEU A 269 21.53 28.30 29.42
C LEU A 269 22.79 28.42 28.53
N TYR A 270 22.67 29.08 27.37
CA TYR A 270 23.80 29.28 26.46
C TYR A 270 24.96 30.05 27.11
N LYS A 271 24.66 31.06 27.95
CA LYS A 271 25.68 31.79 28.72
C LYS A 271 26.36 30.92 29.76
N ILE A 272 25.63 30.07 30.49
CA ILE A 272 26.20 29.16 31.50
C ILE A 272 27.12 28.13 30.83
N PHE A 273 26.68 27.55 29.72
CA PHE A 273 27.46 26.54 29.00
C PHE A 273 28.52 27.14 28.05
N ASN A 274 28.68 28.48 28.03
CA ASN A 274 29.59 29.20 27.13
C ASN A 274 29.51 28.75 25.66
N LYS A 275 28.31 28.33 25.23
CA LYS A 275 28.09 27.78 23.88
C LYS A 275 27.72 28.92 22.93
N GLN A 276 28.40 28.99 21.79
CA GLN A 276 28.09 29.97 20.76
C GLN A 276 26.70 29.71 20.16
N LEU A 277 25.92 30.79 20.02
CA LEU A 277 24.59 30.73 19.43
C LEU A 277 24.68 30.47 17.93
N SER A 278 24.21 29.31 17.47
CA SER A 278 24.09 29.05 16.04
C SER A 278 22.96 29.89 15.44
N ALA A 279 23.27 30.64 14.38
CA ALA A 279 22.27 31.38 13.60
C ALA A 279 21.42 30.45 12.69
N THR A 280 21.71 29.14 12.71
CA THR A 280 21.06 28.11 11.92
C THR A 280 20.47 27.03 12.83
N LYS A 281 19.37 26.43 12.39
CA LYS A 281 18.65 25.34 13.04
C LYS A 281 18.62 24.12 12.12
N ASP A 282 18.78 22.93 12.70
CA ASP A 282 18.62 21.65 12.00
C ASP A 282 17.19 21.46 11.46
N SER A 283 17.09 21.19 10.17
CA SER A 283 15.86 20.83 9.43
C SER A 283 16.14 19.65 8.48
N SER A 284 17.13 18.83 8.82
CA SER A 284 17.59 17.69 8.06
C SER A 284 16.50 16.66 7.79
N LEU A 285 16.66 15.93 6.67
CA LEU A 285 15.89 14.74 6.38
C LEU A 285 16.51 13.58 7.17
N ARG A 286 15.72 12.95 8.03
CA ARG A 286 16.14 11.78 8.80
C ARG A 286 15.40 10.52 8.33
N ALA A 287 16.05 9.38 8.48
CA ALA A 287 15.44 8.09 8.21
C ALA A 287 14.22 7.88 9.13
N PRO A 288 13.04 7.52 8.58
CA PRO A 288 11.85 7.21 9.35
C PRO A 288 12.05 6.08 10.36
N LYS A 289 11.06 5.96 11.25
CA LYS A 289 11.05 4.91 12.26
C LYS A 289 10.96 3.51 11.65
N GLY A 290 11.73 2.56 12.17
CA GLY A 290 11.72 1.16 11.77
C GLY A 290 12.48 0.82 10.49
N ILE A 291 13.15 1.78 9.84
CA ILE A 291 13.84 1.53 8.58
C ILE A 291 15.27 1.06 8.79
N LYS A 292 15.66 0.01 8.07
CA LYS A 292 17.04 -0.46 7.93
C LYS A 292 17.32 -0.69 6.46
N ALA A 293 18.07 0.22 5.84
CA ALA A 293 18.18 0.24 4.38
C ALA A 293 19.55 0.71 3.89
N ASN A 294 19.86 0.34 2.65
CA ASN A 294 21.05 0.80 1.95
C ASN A 294 20.71 1.91 0.96
N VAL A 295 21.56 2.93 0.90
CA VAL A 295 21.45 4.00 -0.11
C VAL A 295 21.88 3.44 -1.48
N ILE A 296 20.94 3.31 -2.42
CA ILE A 296 21.25 2.83 -3.78
C ILE A 296 21.66 3.98 -4.69
N ASN A 297 20.91 5.08 -4.62
CA ASN A 297 21.05 6.15 -5.58
C ASN A 297 20.62 7.49 -4.96
N VAL A 298 21.25 8.56 -5.44
CA VAL A 298 20.97 9.94 -5.03
C VAL A 298 20.86 10.78 -6.29
N ASN A 299 19.68 11.36 -6.53
CA ASN A 299 19.47 12.31 -7.62
C ASN A 299 19.38 13.73 -7.06
N ILE A 300 20.30 14.59 -7.49
CA ILE A 300 20.31 16.01 -7.12
C ILE A 300 19.73 16.80 -8.29
N LEU A 301 18.55 17.36 -8.09
CA LEU A 301 17.86 18.20 -9.07
C LEU A 301 18.13 19.67 -8.73
N LYS A 302 18.73 20.38 -9.68
CA LYS A 302 19.05 21.80 -9.56
C LYS A 302 17.91 22.63 -10.15
N LYS A 303 17.46 23.66 -9.45
CA LYS A 303 16.54 24.66 -10.01
C LYS A 303 17.36 25.62 -10.87
N GLN A 304 17.35 25.45 -12.19
CA GLN A 304 17.88 26.47 -13.08
C GLN A 304 16.92 27.69 -13.06
N LYS A 305 17.38 28.81 -12.51
CA LYS A 305 16.77 30.11 -12.82
C LYS A 305 17.21 30.45 -14.25
N ILE A 306 16.30 30.32 -15.22
CA ILE A 306 16.53 30.85 -16.57
C ILE A 306 16.39 32.37 -16.46
N GLU A 307 17.50 33.08 -16.30
CA GLU A 307 17.52 34.52 -16.49
C GLU A 307 17.47 34.81 -17.99
N LEU A 308 16.26 35.12 -18.48
CA LEU A 308 16.06 35.57 -19.85
C LEU A 308 16.73 36.94 -20.03
N ASN A 309 17.69 37.02 -20.95
CA ASN A 309 18.33 38.27 -21.35
C ASN A 309 17.28 39.32 -21.79
N ASN A 310 17.52 40.60 -21.50
CA ASN A 310 16.58 41.69 -21.84
C ASN A 310 16.29 41.82 -23.35
N LYS A 311 17.12 41.26 -24.24
CA LYS A 311 16.85 41.14 -25.68
C LYS A 311 15.76 40.09 -26.00
N ASP A 312 15.66 39.02 -25.22
CA ASP A 312 14.66 37.96 -25.43
C ASP A 312 13.30 38.31 -24.79
N LYS A 313 13.29 39.12 -23.73
CA LYS A 313 12.05 39.68 -23.16
C LYS A 313 11.27 40.52 -24.17
N LYS A 314 11.94 41.25 -25.08
CA LYS A 314 11.27 42.02 -26.16
C LYS A 314 10.68 41.13 -27.26
N LYS A 315 11.27 39.97 -27.56
CA LYS A 315 10.71 39.01 -28.53
C LYS A 315 9.48 38.27 -27.99
N ILE A 316 9.42 37.98 -26.69
CA ILE A 316 8.33 37.23 -26.06
C ILE A 316 7.04 38.07 -25.92
N VAL A 317 7.12 39.40 -25.85
CA VAL A 317 5.93 40.27 -25.78
C VAL A 317 5.08 40.19 -27.06
N ILE A 318 5.69 39.83 -28.20
CA ILE A 318 5.03 39.77 -29.51
C ILE A 318 4.23 38.46 -29.70
N THR A 319 4.47 37.42 -28.90
CA THR A 319 3.81 36.11 -29.02
C THR A 319 2.88 35.80 -27.85
N LYS A 320 1.88 36.66 -27.60
CA LYS A 320 0.83 36.42 -26.58
C LYS A 320 -0.18 35.29 -26.91
N LYS A 321 -0.04 34.57 -28.03
CA LYS A 321 -0.97 33.49 -28.43
C LYS A 321 -0.57 32.06 -28.03
N ALA A 322 0.60 31.84 -27.44
CA ALA A 322 1.11 30.49 -27.13
C ALA A 322 1.25 30.21 -25.61
N LYS A 323 0.40 30.83 -24.78
CA LYS A 323 0.56 30.80 -23.31
C LYS A 323 -0.08 29.60 -22.60
N THR A 324 -0.72 28.66 -23.32
CA THR A 324 -1.54 27.60 -22.70
C THR A 324 -0.91 26.21 -22.67
N ASN A 325 0.17 25.90 -23.40
CA ASN A 325 0.69 24.52 -23.51
C ASN A 325 2.17 24.32 -23.11
N LEU A 326 2.81 25.24 -22.40
CA LEU A 326 4.27 25.22 -22.13
C LEU A 326 4.64 25.29 -20.63
N LEU A 327 3.80 24.71 -19.76
CA LEU A 327 4.04 24.58 -18.31
C LEU A 327 4.51 23.17 -17.89
N THR A 328 4.96 22.35 -18.85
CA THR A 328 5.62 21.07 -18.58
C THR A 328 7.12 21.28 -18.36
N GLN A 329 7.49 21.19 -17.09
CA GLN A 329 8.84 21.25 -16.53
C GLN A 329 9.82 20.36 -17.29
N GLN A 330 10.84 20.94 -17.92
CA GLN A 330 12.03 20.20 -18.36
C GLN A 330 13.04 20.19 -17.21
N THR A 331 13.03 19.09 -16.45
CA THR A 331 14.02 18.77 -15.43
C THR A 331 15.22 18.11 -16.10
N THR A 332 16.39 18.74 -16.02
CA THR A 332 17.66 18.08 -16.38
C THR A 332 18.16 17.29 -15.17
N SER A 333 18.10 15.96 -15.26
CA SER A 333 18.73 15.05 -14.30
C SER A 333 20.24 15.02 -14.58
N VAL A 334 21.05 15.42 -13.59
CA VAL A 334 22.49 15.14 -13.61
C VAL A 334 22.67 13.80 -12.92
N GLN A 335 22.79 12.73 -13.70
CA GLN A 335 23.24 11.43 -13.19
C GLN A 335 24.73 11.51 -12.91
N TYR A 336 25.15 11.29 -11.66
CA TYR A 336 26.55 11.07 -11.33
C TYR A 336 26.94 9.66 -11.79
N ASN A 337 27.30 9.51 -13.08
CA ASN A 337 28.10 8.38 -13.52
C ASN A 337 29.56 8.79 -13.40
N GLN A 338 30.27 8.25 -12.41
CA GLN A 338 31.72 8.19 -12.47
C GLN A 338 32.09 7.32 -13.69
N ASN A 339 33.07 7.79 -14.46
CA ASN A 339 33.69 7.19 -15.66
C ASN A 339 33.10 7.60 -17.02
N GLN A 340 33.64 8.70 -17.56
CA GLN A 340 34.27 8.72 -18.88
C GLN A 340 35.16 9.97 -18.98
N TYR A 341 36.47 9.77 -18.85
CA TYR A 341 37.45 10.77 -19.25
C TYR A 341 37.45 10.87 -20.77
N THR A 342 37.12 12.05 -21.30
CA THR A 342 37.63 12.50 -22.59
C THR A 342 38.25 13.87 -22.38
N ASN A 343 39.57 13.91 -22.55
CA ASN A 343 40.38 15.11 -22.56
C ASN A 343 39.83 16.11 -23.57
N ASN A 344 39.57 17.34 -23.15
CA ASN A 344 39.78 18.51 -23.98
C ASN A 344 40.18 19.70 -23.10
N THR A 345 41.37 20.16 -23.40
CA THR A 345 42.12 21.27 -22.82
C THR A 345 41.50 22.63 -23.13
N ASN A 346 41.79 23.57 -22.23
CA ASN A 346 41.79 25.03 -22.37
C ASN A 346 40.48 25.78 -22.11
N GLY A 347 40.47 26.47 -20.96
CA GLY A 347 39.54 27.54 -20.64
C GLY A 347 39.20 27.55 -19.15
N TYR A 348 40.12 28.01 -18.31
CA TYR A 348 39.82 28.35 -16.91
C TYR A 348 38.74 29.46 -16.89
N ARG A 349 37.49 29.04 -16.77
CA ARG A 349 36.44 29.83 -16.13
C ARG A 349 36.20 29.15 -14.81
N GLU A 350 36.72 29.74 -13.74
CA GLU A 350 36.21 29.49 -12.40
C GLU A 350 34.74 29.90 -12.39
N ILE A 351 33.87 28.93 -12.66
CA ILE A 351 32.46 29.04 -12.32
C ILE A 351 32.45 28.93 -10.80
N ILE A 352 32.45 30.07 -10.12
CA ILE A 352 32.12 30.14 -8.70
C ILE A 352 30.72 29.55 -8.58
N ASN A 353 30.68 28.27 -8.20
CA ASN A 353 29.48 27.48 -8.14
C ASN A 353 28.65 27.90 -6.90
N THR A 354 28.01 29.07 -6.91
CA THR A 354 26.93 29.36 -5.94
C THR A 354 25.66 28.61 -6.38
N TYR A 355 25.70 27.27 -6.32
CA TYR A 355 24.58 26.42 -6.69
C TYR A 355 24.00 25.76 -5.44
N ALA A 356 22.94 26.34 -4.90
CA ALA A 356 22.15 25.69 -3.86
C ALA A 356 21.44 24.46 -4.49
N PRO A 357 21.74 23.22 -4.07
CA PRO A 357 20.97 22.04 -4.48
C PRO A 357 19.53 22.24 -4.06
N SER A 358 18.62 22.35 -5.04
CA SER A 358 17.26 22.79 -4.75
C SER A 358 16.35 21.65 -4.31
N TYR A 359 16.63 20.44 -4.79
CA TYR A 359 15.79 19.28 -4.58
C TYR A 359 16.64 18.00 -4.63
N VAL A 360 16.62 17.21 -3.56
CA VAL A 360 17.42 15.98 -3.44
C VAL A 360 16.48 14.80 -3.28
N HIS A 361 16.66 13.78 -4.13
CA HIS A 361 16.01 12.48 -4.02
C HIS A 361 17.03 11.44 -3.57
N ILE A 362 16.69 10.71 -2.52
CA ILE A 362 17.47 9.58 -2.02
C ILE A 362 16.62 8.32 -2.18
N TYR A 363 17.22 7.29 -2.76
CA TYR A 363 16.62 5.98 -2.92
C TYR A 363 17.24 5.01 -1.93
N LEU A 364 16.41 4.48 -1.04
CA LEU A 364 16.78 3.48 -0.06
C LEU A 364 16.25 2.11 -0.50
N ALA A 365 17.11 1.10 -0.55
CA ALA A 365 16.69 -0.29 -0.71
C ALA A 365 16.62 -0.99 0.63
N GLU A 366 15.51 -1.66 0.84
CA GLU A 366 15.27 -2.53 1.98
C GLU A 366 14.96 -3.95 1.49
N LYS A 367 15.62 -4.95 2.11
CA LYS A 367 15.29 -6.36 1.91
C LYS A 367 14.27 -6.78 2.96
N ARG A 368 13.01 -6.94 2.56
CA ARG A 368 11.90 -7.33 3.44
C ARG A 368 11.67 -8.82 3.40
N LYS A 369 12.08 -9.51 4.47
CA LYS A 369 11.76 -10.92 4.70
C LYS A 369 10.27 -11.09 5.05
N ILE A 370 9.81 -12.33 5.08
CA ILE A 370 8.46 -12.64 5.56
C ILE A 370 8.45 -12.73 7.08
N GLN A 371 7.44 -12.16 7.72
CA GLN A 371 7.35 -12.11 9.18
C GLN A 371 5.93 -12.35 9.69
N VAL A 372 5.80 -12.54 10.99
CA VAL A 372 4.51 -12.69 11.66
C VAL A 372 3.66 -11.45 11.44
N GLY A 373 2.40 -11.67 11.03
CA GLY A 373 1.42 -10.66 10.68
C GLY A 373 1.36 -10.30 9.19
N ASP A 374 2.35 -10.71 8.37
CA ASP A 374 2.27 -10.48 6.93
C ASP A 374 1.12 -11.29 6.33
N LYS A 375 0.59 -10.81 5.21
CA LYS A 375 -0.53 -11.44 4.54
C LYS A 375 -0.07 -12.27 3.34
N MET A 376 -0.49 -13.52 3.30
CA MET A 376 -0.35 -14.40 2.16
C MET A 376 -1.70 -14.76 1.57
N ALA A 377 -1.68 -15.20 0.31
CA ALA A 377 -2.88 -15.65 -0.38
C ALA A 377 -2.56 -16.73 -1.39
N GLY A 378 -3.42 -17.74 -1.52
CA GLY A 378 -3.43 -18.57 -2.72
C GLY A 378 -4.32 -17.98 -3.82
N ARG A 379 -4.28 -18.59 -5.00
CA ARG A 379 -5.02 -18.12 -6.19
C ARG A 379 -6.54 -18.21 -6.04
N HIS A 380 -7.02 -19.10 -5.17
CA HIS A 380 -8.43 -19.35 -4.94
C HIS A 380 -9.05 -18.44 -3.85
N GLY A 381 -8.37 -17.36 -3.47
CA GLY A 381 -8.91 -16.38 -2.51
C GLY A 381 -8.81 -16.80 -1.04
N ASN A 382 -8.09 -17.88 -0.73
CA ASN A 382 -7.65 -18.23 0.62
C ASN A 382 -6.59 -17.22 1.09
N LYS A 383 -7.04 -16.09 1.65
CA LYS A 383 -6.19 -15.05 2.21
C LYS A 383 -6.03 -15.28 3.69
N GLY A 384 -4.81 -15.15 4.18
CA GLY A 384 -4.55 -15.35 5.59
C GLY A 384 -3.34 -14.59 6.09
N ILE A 385 -3.31 -14.42 7.41
CA ILE A 385 -2.25 -13.70 8.12
C ILE A 385 -1.34 -14.73 8.77
N ILE A 386 -0.03 -14.51 8.70
CA ILE A 386 0.93 -15.40 9.33
C ILE A 386 0.84 -15.22 10.84
N SER A 387 0.43 -16.25 11.56
CA SER A 387 0.28 -16.18 13.00
C SER A 387 1.55 -16.59 13.73
N ARG A 388 2.20 -17.65 13.26
CA ARG A 388 3.41 -18.19 13.86
C ARG A 388 4.31 -18.82 12.80
N ILE A 389 5.61 -18.62 12.98
CA ILE A 389 6.67 -19.27 12.22
C ILE A 389 7.21 -20.37 13.12
N LEU A 390 7.03 -21.63 12.72
CA LEU A 390 7.51 -22.79 13.48
C LEU A 390 8.88 -23.24 12.98
N PRO A 391 9.77 -23.67 13.89
CA PRO A 391 11.02 -24.32 13.51
C PRO A 391 10.77 -25.54 12.63
N ARG A 392 11.72 -25.84 11.75
CA ARG A 392 11.59 -26.93 10.78
C ARG A 392 11.36 -28.30 11.44
N GLN A 393 11.97 -28.53 12.60
CA GLN A 393 11.83 -29.78 13.37
C GLN A 393 10.45 -29.98 13.98
N ASP A 394 9.70 -28.91 14.24
CA ASP A 394 8.38 -29.00 14.88
C ASP A 394 7.24 -29.13 13.86
N MET A 395 7.53 -28.91 12.58
CA MET A 395 6.54 -28.98 11.51
C MET A 395 6.16 -30.44 11.20
N PRO A 396 4.92 -30.70 10.75
CA PRO A 396 4.55 -32.03 10.26
C PRO A 396 5.45 -32.51 9.12
N PHE A 397 5.76 -33.79 9.13
CA PHE A 397 6.58 -34.45 8.13
C PHE A 397 5.76 -35.44 7.30
N LEU A 398 6.07 -35.47 6.00
CA LEU A 398 5.66 -36.53 5.09
C LEU A 398 6.43 -37.83 5.41
N PRO A 399 5.94 -39.00 4.94
CA PRO A 399 6.62 -40.29 5.18
C PRO A 399 8.03 -40.40 4.60
N ASP A 400 8.42 -39.50 3.70
CA ASP A 400 9.77 -39.39 3.13
C ASP A 400 10.71 -38.50 3.97
N GLY A 401 10.23 -37.95 5.09
CA GLY A 401 10.96 -37.01 5.94
C GLY A 401 10.92 -35.56 5.46
N THR A 402 10.17 -35.25 4.39
CA THR A 402 10.01 -33.87 3.92
C THR A 402 9.06 -33.11 4.85
N SER A 403 9.52 -31.99 5.43
CA SER A 403 8.68 -31.09 6.24
C SER A 403 7.67 -30.34 5.37
N VAL A 404 6.46 -30.13 5.89
CA VAL A 404 5.46 -29.23 5.31
C VAL A 404 5.93 -27.78 5.42
N ASP A 405 5.64 -26.94 4.41
CA ASP A 405 6.02 -25.52 4.41
C ASP A 405 4.93 -24.63 5.03
N ILE A 406 3.65 -24.94 4.79
CA ILE A 406 2.50 -24.21 5.34
C ILE A 406 1.42 -25.15 5.85
N VAL A 407 0.82 -24.82 6.99
CA VAL A 407 -0.40 -25.48 7.47
C VAL A 407 -1.59 -24.52 7.38
N LEU A 408 -2.62 -24.94 6.63
CA LEU A 408 -3.88 -24.21 6.45
C LEU A 408 -5.01 -24.90 7.20
N ASN A 409 -5.97 -24.10 7.67
CA ASN A 409 -7.17 -24.61 8.30
C ASN A 409 -8.13 -25.24 7.28
N PRO A 410 -8.53 -26.52 7.43
CA PRO A 410 -9.49 -27.15 6.53
C PRO A 410 -10.88 -26.50 6.59
N LEU A 411 -11.28 -25.88 7.70
CA LEU A 411 -12.61 -25.26 7.86
C LEU A 411 -12.84 -24.06 6.94
N GLY A 412 -11.76 -23.42 6.48
CA GLY A 412 -11.82 -22.30 5.54
C GLY A 412 -12.26 -22.71 4.13
N VAL A 413 -12.24 -24.00 3.78
CA VAL A 413 -12.59 -24.49 2.44
C VAL A 413 -14.10 -24.69 2.26
N PRO A 414 -14.82 -25.46 3.13
CA PRO A 414 -16.25 -25.67 2.96
C PRO A 414 -17.07 -24.38 3.11
N SER A 415 -16.71 -23.54 4.09
CA SER A 415 -17.40 -22.27 4.36
C SER A 415 -17.36 -21.30 3.17
N ARG A 416 -16.27 -21.32 2.39
CA ARG A 416 -16.07 -20.46 1.21
C ARG A 416 -16.38 -21.15 -0.12
N MET A 417 -16.63 -22.45 -0.11
CA MET A 417 -16.88 -23.29 -1.29
C MET A 417 -15.74 -23.26 -2.33
N ASN A 418 -14.51 -22.98 -1.91
CA ASN A 418 -13.34 -22.84 -2.81
C ASN A 418 -12.60 -24.18 -3.00
N VAL A 419 -13.28 -25.20 -3.52
CA VAL A 419 -12.74 -26.57 -3.64
C VAL A 419 -11.54 -26.66 -4.59
N GLY A 420 -11.45 -25.75 -5.57
CA GLY A 420 -10.36 -25.72 -6.56
C GLY A 420 -8.95 -25.70 -5.94
N GLN A 421 -8.78 -25.11 -4.75
CA GLN A 421 -7.49 -25.10 -4.06
C GLN A 421 -6.99 -26.49 -3.67
N ILE A 422 -7.92 -27.41 -3.36
CA ILE A 422 -7.56 -28.80 -3.03
C ILE A 422 -7.09 -29.52 -4.30
N TYR A 423 -7.78 -29.32 -5.42
CA TYR A 423 -7.39 -29.91 -6.70
C TYR A 423 -6.04 -29.37 -7.21
N GLU A 424 -5.81 -28.06 -7.07
CA GLU A 424 -4.50 -27.45 -7.33
C GLU A 424 -3.41 -28.11 -6.50
N CYS A 425 -3.63 -28.21 -5.18
CA CYS A 425 -2.69 -28.77 -4.22
C CYS A 425 -2.30 -30.22 -4.58
N LEU A 426 -3.29 -31.07 -4.84
CA LEU A 426 -3.09 -32.47 -5.19
C LEU A 426 -2.44 -32.66 -6.57
N LEU A 427 -2.84 -31.86 -7.56
CA LEU A 427 -2.24 -31.92 -8.88
C LEU A 427 -0.78 -31.45 -8.86
N GLY A 428 -0.48 -30.41 -8.09
CA GLY A 428 0.87 -29.93 -7.87
C GLY A 428 1.76 -31.02 -7.26
N LEU A 429 1.25 -31.77 -6.28
CA LEU A 429 1.95 -32.91 -5.70
C LEU A 429 2.24 -33.99 -6.75
N ALA A 430 1.24 -34.39 -7.54
CA ALA A 430 1.43 -35.34 -8.63
C ALA A 430 2.47 -34.83 -9.64
N GLY A 431 2.44 -33.53 -9.97
CA GLY A 431 3.38 -32.87 -10.86
C GLY A 431 4.83 -32.95 -10.39
N ARG A 432 5.08 -32.73 -9.08
CA ARG A 432 6.43 -32.86 -8.49
C ARG A 432 7.01 -34.27 -8.68
N TYR A 433 6.23 -35.31 -8.38
CA TYR A 433 6.71 -36.69 -8.50
C TYR A 433 6.77 -37.19 -9.95
N LEU A 434 5.94 -36.64 -10.84
CA LEU A 434 5.98 -36.95 -12.27
C LEU A 434 7.05 -36.15 -13.02
N GLY A 435 7.47 -34.99 -12.49
CA GLY A 435 8.31 -34.02 -13.22
C GLY A 435 7.53 -33.32 -14.33
N GLU A 436 6.23 -33.12 -14.15
CA GLU A 436 5.31 -32.53 -15.13
C GLU A 436 4.72 -31.22 -14.59
N HIS A 437 4.62 -30.22 -15.47
CA HIS A 437 3.85 -28.99 -15.21
C HIS A 437 2.51 -29.07 -15.95
N TYR A 438 1.44 -28.59 -15.30
CA TYR A 438 0.09 -28.67 -15.84
C TYR A 438 -0.46 -27.28 -16.14
N LYS A 439 -1.06 -27.14 -17.33
CA LYS A 439 -1.85 -25.99 -17.73
C LYS A 439 -3.29 -26.46 -17.94
N ILE A 440 -4.17 -26.06 -17.02
CA ILE A 440 -5.58 -26.44 -17.05
C ILE A 440 -6.39 -25.26 -17.59
N PRO A 441 -7.23 -25.45 -18.62
CA PRO A 441 -8.15 -24.42 -19.08
C PRO A 441 -9.24 -24.19 -18.02
N PRO A 442 -9.84 -22.99 -17.95
CA PRO A 442 -11.02 -22.77 -17.12
C PRO A 442 -12.18 -23.70 -17.54
N PHE A 443 -13.03 -24.08 -16.58
CA PHE A 443 -14.25 -24.89 -16.79
C PHE A 443 -13.99 -26.32 -17.30
N ASP A 444 -13.13 -27.07 -16.62
CA ASP A 444 -12.83 -28.48 -16.94
C ASP A 444 -14.08 -29.39 -16.84
N GLU A 445 -15.05 -29.02 -16.00
CA GLU A 445 -16.32 -29.74 -15.83
C GLU A 445 -17.17 -29.79 -17.12
N MET A 446 -16.84 -29.00 -18.15
CA MET A 446 -17.45 -29.14 -19.48
C MET A 446 -17.21 -30.51 -20.12
N TYR A 447 -16.12 -31.20 -19.76
CA TYR A 447 -15.75 -32.49 -20.32
C TYR A 447 -16.39 -33.69 -19.58
N GLY A 448 -17.07 -33.45 -18.46
CA GLY A 448 -17.77 -34.47 -17.69
C GLY A 448 -18.00 -34.06 -16.23
N ALA A 449 -18.95 -34.73 -15.59
CA ALA A 449 -19.15 -34.60 -14.14
C ALA A 449 -17.87 -35.04 -13.40
N ASP A 450 -17.43 -34.25 -12.42
CA ASP A 450 -16.21 -34.50 -11.63
C ASP A 450 -14.94 -34.74 -12.47
N ALA A 451 -14.84 -34.12 -13.65
CA ALA A 451 -13.67 -34.22 -14.54
C ALA A 451 -12.38 -33.84 -13.81
N SER A 452 -12.38 -32.69 -13.12
CA SER A 452 -11.26 -32.18 -12.31
C SER A 452 -10.77 -33.21 -11.28
N ARG A 453 -11.70 -33.80 -10.52
CA ARG A 453 -11.38 -34.81 -9.49
C ARG A 453 -10.80 -36.07 -10.13
N SER A 454 -11.44 -36.58 -11.17
CA SER A 454 -11.02 -37.79 -11.88
C SER A 454 -9.61 -37.63 -12.47
N PHE A 455 -9.35 -36.48 -13.09
CA PHE A 455 -8.05 -36.14 -13.65
C PHE A 455 -6.96 -36.11 -12.56
N VAL A 456 -7.18 -35.38 -11.47
CA VAL A 456 -6.23 -35.25 -10.35
C VAL A 456 -5.89 -36.62 -9.75
N LEU A 457 -6.91 -37.43 -9.43
CA LEU A 457 -6.70 -38.75 -8.84
C LEU A 457 -5.99 -39.71 -9.80
N SER A 458 -6.29 -39.65 -11.10
CA SER A 458 -5.59 -40.45 -12.12
C SER A 458 -4.10 -40.11 -12.17
N LYS A 459 -3.75 -38.83 -12.04
CA LYS A 459 -2.35 -38.37 -12.04
C LYS A 459 -1.62 -38.76 -10.76
N LEU A 460 -2.25 -38.68 -9.60
CA LEU A 460 -1.69 -39.20 -8.35
C LEU A 460 -1.43 -40.70 -8.43
N TYR A 461 -2.36 -41.47 -8.98
CA TYR A 461 -2.20 -42.90 -9.19
C TYR A 461 -1.05 -43.22 -10.16
N ASN A 462 -0.91 -42.45 -11.24
CA ASN A 462 0.24 -42.56 -12.16
C ASN A 462 1.56 -42.22 -11.45
N ALA A 463 1.57 -41.21 -10.59
CA ALA A 463 2.73 -40.83 -9.80
C ALA A 463 3.12 -41.96 -8.82
N ARG A 464 2.15 -42.60 -8.16
CA ARG A 464 2.36 -43.80 -7.33
C ARG A 464 2.98 -44.94 -8.14
N LYS A 465 2.45 -45.21 -9.35
CA LYS A 465 3.00 -46.25 -10.24
C LYS A 465 4.44 -45.98 -10.67
N LYS A 466 4.78 -44.70 -10.93
CA LYS A 466 6.12 -44.30 -11.39
C LYS A 466 7.16 -44.38 -10.27
N THR A 467 6.79 -43.97 -9.06
CA THR A 467 7.70 -43.84 -7.91
C THR A 467 7.77 -45.08 -7.04
N GLY A 468 6.73 -45.92 -7.04
CA GLY A 468 6.59 -47.05 -6.11
C GLY A 468 6.15 -46.64 -4.70
N LEU A 469 5.88 -45.35 -4.45
CA LEU A 469 5.49 -44.84 -3.13
C LEU A 469 3.99 -45.07 -2.88
N TYR A 470 3.68 -46.03 -2.01
CA TYR A 470 2.29 -46.40 -1.69
C TYR A 470 1.49 -45.27 -1.04
N TRP A 471 2.14 -44.45 -0.23
CA TRP A 471 1.50 -43.36 0.52
C TRP A 471 1.06 -42.17 -0.36
N LEU A 472 1.54 -42.08 -1.61
CA LEU A 472 1.19 -40.98 -2.52
C LEU A 472 -0.26 -41.07 -3.02
N PHE A 473 -0.82 -42.28 -3.07
CA PHE A 473 -2.22 -42.50 -3.39
C PHE A 473 -2.73 -43.74 -2.65
N ASP A 474 -3.54 -43.53 -1.61
CA ASP A 474 -4.25 -44.59 -0.91
C ASP A 474 -5.66 -44.80 -1.53
N PRO A 475 -6.03 -46.02 -1.96
CA PRO A 475 -7.38 -46.31 -2.45
C PRO A 475 -8.48 -46.07 -1.41
N ASN A 476 -8.16 -46.24 -0.12
CA ASN A 476 -9.13 -46.05 0.96
C ASN A 476 -9.39 -44.56 1.23
N HIS A 477 -8.36 -43.73 1.06
CA HIS A 477 -8.40 -42.28 1.31
C HIS A 477 -7.75 -41.50 0.15
N PRO A 478 -8.46 -41.35 -0.99
CA PRO A 478 -7.88 -40.74 -2.18
C PRO A 478 -7.50 -39.27 -1.93
N GLY A 479 -6.24 -38.92 -2.21
CA GLY A 479 -5.72 -37.56 -2.06
C GLY A 479 -5.36 -37.17 -0.62
N LYS A 480 -5.30 -38.12 0.31
CA LYS A 480 -4.84 -37.89 1.68
C LYS A 480 -3.60 -38.74 1.98
N ILE A 481 -2.76 -38.25 2.87
CA ILE A 481 -1.47 -38.84 3.23
C ILE A 481 -1.40 -38.92 4.76
N ARG A 482 -0.72 -39.96 5.26
CA ARG A 482 -0.38 -40.04 6.69
C ARG A 482 0.78 -39.08 6.97
N LEU A 483 0.57 -38.14 7.87
CA LEU A 483 1.59 -37.21 8.34
C LEU A 483 2.10 -37.68 9.72
N PHE A 484 3.34 -37.34 10.00
CA PHE A 484 3.97 -37.52 11.30
C PHE A 484 4.16 -36.16 11.96
N ASP A 485 3.88 -36.07 13.25
CA ASP A 485 4.17 -34.87 14.03
C ASP A 485 5.68 -34.79 14.28
N GLY A 486 6.25 -33.61 14.04
CA GLY A 486 7.69 -33.37 14.19
C GLY A 486 8.18 -33.39 15.63
N ARG A 487 7.29 -33.17 16.60
CA ARG A 487 7.67 -33.04 18.01
C ARG A 487 7.82 -34.38 18.73
N ASN A 488 6.85 -35.28 18.53
CA ASN A 488 6.79 -36.60 19.16
C ASN A 488 7.09 -37.75 18.17
N SER A 489 7.22 -37.46 16.87
CA SER A 489 7.41 -38.46 15.81
C SER A 489 6.23 -39.43 15.63
N GLU A 490 5.07 -39.16 16.23
CA GLU A 490 3.90 -40.01 16.15
C GLU A 490 3.10 -39.71 14.87
N CYS A 491 2.43 -40.73 14.33
CA CYS A 491 1.53 -40.53 13.19
C CYS A 491 0.22 -39.91 13.68
N PHE A 492 -0.31 -38.93 12.95
CA PHE A 492 -1.66 -38.42 13.22
C PHE A 492 -2.70 -39.53 13.00
N ASP A 493 -3.74 -39.54 13.84
CA ASP A 493 -4.83 -40.52 13.79
C ASP A 493 -5.57 -40.50 12.44
N GLN A 494 -5.76 -39.31 11.87
CA GLN A 494 -6.45 -39.11 10.60
C GLN A 494 -5.47 -38.75 9.48
N THR A 495 -5.77 -39.23 8.27
CA THR A 495 -5.03 -38.85 7.07
C THR A 495 -5.34 -37.40 6.68
N VAL A 496 -4.29 -36.67 6.30
CA VAL A 496 -4.35 -35.24 6.01
C VAL A 496 -4.18 -34.99 4.52
N THR A 497 -4.91 -34.03 3.96
CA THR A 497 -4.71 -33.59 2.58
C THR A 497 -3.43 -32.76 2.52
N VAL A 498 -2.43 -33.25 1.79
CA VAL A 498 -1.15 -32.58 1.60
C VAL A 498 -0.87 -32.49 0.11
N GLY A 499 -0.28 -31.38 -0.32
CA GLY A 499 0.16 -31.24 -1.69
C GLY A 499 0.94 -29.96 -1.93
N ILE A 500 1.03 -29.52 -3.18
CA ILE A 500 1.80 -28.34 -3.58
C ILE A 500 0.85 -27.30 -4.16
N ALA A 501 0.73 -26.17 -3.47
CA ALA A 501 -0.10 -25.07 -3.90
C ALA A 501 0.75 -23.86 -4.29
N TYR A 502 0.20 -23.02 -5.18
CA TYR A 502 0.83 -21.76 -5.54
C TYR A 502 0.37 -20.64 -4.60
N VAL A 503 1.29 -20.16 -3.76
CA VAL A 503 0.99 -19.15 -2.72
C VAL A 503 1.80 -17.90 -2.94
N LEU A 504 1.12 -16.75 -2.82
CA LEU A 504 1.63 -15.41 -3.05
C LEU A 504 1.83 -14.67 -1.72
N LYS A 505 2.89 -13.86 -1.64
CA LYS A 505 3.05 -12.82 -0.63
C LYS A 505 2.36 -11.54 -1.11
N LEU A 506 1.52 -10.94 -0.27
CA LEU A 506 0.84 -9.69 -0.62
C LEU A 506 1.67 -8.47 -0.19
N VAL A 507 1.45 -7.34 -0.86
CA VAL A 507 2.04 -6.02 -0.52
C VAL A 507 1.59 -5.51 0.87
N HIS A 508 0.63 -6.18 1.48
CA HIS A 508 0.05 -5.81 2.77
C HIS A 508 0.91 -6.24 3.97
N MET A 509 2.13 -5.71 4.05
CA MET A 509 3.10 -5.98 5.11
C MET A 509 2.65 -5.41 6.47
N VAL A 510 3.19 -5.95 7.56
CA VAL A 510 2.94 -5.46 8.92
C VAL A 510 3.65 -4.15 9.21
N ASP A 511 4.89 -4.01 8.75
CA ASP A 511 5.73 -2.83 9.04
C ASP A 511 5.04 -1.55 8.57
N ASP A 512 4.40 -1.59 7.40
CA ASP A 512 3.65 -0.44 6.86
C ASP A 512 2.35 -0.14 7.64
N LYS A 513 1.89 -1.08 8.48
CA LYS A 513 0.62 -1.03 9.20
C LYS A 513 0.74 -0.69 10.66
N LEU A 514 1.81 -1.12 11.31
CA LEU A 514 2.03 -0.86 12.71
C LEU A 514 2.30 0.63 12.91
N HIS A 515 1.49 1.27 13.76
CA HIS A 515 1.65 2.68 14.08
C HIS A 515 1.22 2.91 15.51
N ALA A 516 2.11 3.50 16.30
CA ALA A 516 1.86 3.87 17.67
C ALA A 516 2.18 5.36 17.87
N ARG A 517 1.37 6.02 18.69
CA ARG A 517 1.52 7.45 19.00
C ARG A 517 1.38 7.65 20.50
N SER A 518 2.40 8.23 21.12
CA SER A 518 2.31 8.80 22.47
C SER A 518 1.84 10.25 22.37
N THR A 519 2.70 11.11 21.83
CA THR A 519 2.43 12.51 21.49
C THR A 519 2.71 12.77 20.03
N GLY A 520 2.14 13.82 19.45
CA GLY A 520 2.42 14.18 18.07
C GLY A 520 1.85 15.55 17.72
N PRO A 521 1.87 15.91 16.44
CA PRO A 521 1.29 17.16 15.98
C PRO A 521 -0.24 17.17 16.13
N TYR A 522 -0.78 18.38 16.27
CA TYR A 522 -2.19 18.67 16.44
C TYR A 522 -2.69 19.59 15.33
N SER A 523 -4.00 19.54 15.09
CA SER A 523 -4.70 20.46 14.20
C SER A 523 -4.66 21.87 14.76
N LEU A 524 -4.46 22.88 13.91
CA LEU A 524 -4.40 24.28 14.33
C LEU A 524 -5.74 24.79 14.88
N VAL A 525 -6.86 24.36 14.27
CA VAL A 525 -8.19 24.85 14.61
C VAL A 525 -8.78 24.08 15.78
N THR A 526 -8.94 22.76 15.64
CA THR A 526 -9.63 21.93 16.63
C THR A 526 -8.76 21.45 17.78
N GLN A 527 -7.44 21.69 17.72
CA GLN A 527 -6.45 21.16 18.68
C GLN A 527 -6.49 19.64 18.87
N GLN A 528 -7.13 18.90 17.95
CA GLN A 528 -7.17 17.45 17.96
C GLN A 528 -5.93 16.84 17.27
N PRO A 529 -5.54 15.60 17.62
CA PRO A 529 -4.50 14.87 16.92
C PRO A 529 -4.70 14.86 15.41
N LEU A 530 -3.62 15.06 14.64
CA LEU A 530 -3.71 14.91 13.18
C LEU A 530 -4.10 13.49 12.80
N ARG A 531 -4.71 13.33 11.62
CA ARG A 531 -5.04 12.01 11.04
C ARG A 531 -3.90 11.49 10.16
N GLY A 532 -3.69 10.18 10.21
CA GLY A 532 -2.83 9.44 9.26
C GLY A 532 -1.42 9.17 9.77
N ARG A 533 -0.89 7.99 9.41
CA ARG A 533 0.41 7.49 9.89
C ARG A 533 1.59 8.37 9.48
N SER A 534 1.59 8.86 8.24
CA SER A 534 2.67 9.72 7.71
C SER A 534 2.84 11.04 8.47
N LYS A 535 1.78 11.51 9.17
CA LYS A 535 1.80 12.72 9.99
C LYS A 535 1.95 12.41 11.48
N GLN A 536 2.32 11.19 11.84
CA GLN A 536 2.32 10.70 13.23
C GLN A 536 0.96 10.93 13.91
N GLY A 537 -0.12 10.68 13.16
CA GLY A 537 -1.48 10.96 13.57
C GLY A 537 -2.03 9.99 14.62
N GLY A 538 -3.10 10.40 15.30
CA GLY A 538 -3.80 9.58 16.28
C GLY A 538 -4.79 8.60 15.66
N GLN A 539 -5.17 7.57 16.42
CA GLN A 539 -6.30 6.71 16.09
C GLN A 539 -7.60 7.50 16.30
N ARG A 540 -8.55 7.35 15.36
CA ARG A 540 -9.87 7.97 15.51
C ARG A 540 -10.70 7.14 16.48
N LEU A 541 -11.24 7.78 17.50
CA LEU A 541 -12.39 7.30 18.28
C LEU A 541 -13.65 7.87 17.62
N GLY A 542 -14.47 7.00 17.03
CA GLY A 542 -15.74 7.38 16.42
C GLY A 542 -16.90 7.24 17.40
N GLU A 543 -18.09 7.58 16.90
CA GLU A 543 -19.33 7.51 17.67
C GLU A 543 -19.66 6.08 18.12
N MET A 544 -19.41 5.08 17.27
CA MET A 544 -19.64 3.67 17.63
C MET A 544 -18.74 3.22 18.78
N GLU A 545 -17.48 3.66 18.80
CA GLU A 545 -16.57 3.36 19.90
C GLU A 545 -16.94 4.11 21.19
N VAL A 546 -17.45 5.35 21.07
CA VAL A 546 -18.00 6.10 22.21
C VAL A 546 -19.19 5.35 22.83
N TRP A 547 -20.16 4.94 22.01
CA TRP A 547 -21.31 4.15 22.48
C TRP A 547 -20.91 2.83 23.13
N ALA A 548 -19.85 2.18 22.62
CA ALA A 548 -19.33 0.97 23.24
C ALA A 548 -18.83 1.26 24.67
N ILE A 549 -18.06 2.33 24.88
CA ILE A 549 -17.53 2.72 26.19
C ILE A 549 -18.67 3.16 27.13
N GLU A 550 -19.65 3.89 26.62
CA GLU A 550 -20.87 4.27 27.35
C GLU A 550 -21.68 3.05 27.79
N GLY A 551 -21.81 2.04 26.92
CA GLY A 551 -22.49 0.78 27.23
C GLY A 551 -21.85 -0.01 28.37
N TYR A 552 -20.52 0.10 28.54
CA TYR A 552 -19.80 -0.45 29.69
C TYR A 552 -19.91 0.42 30.95
N GLY A 553 -20.45 1.64 30.86
CA GLY A 553 -20.51 2.60 31.97
C GLY A 553 -19.15 3.20 32.36
N ALA A 554 -18.15 3.14 31.46
CA ALA A 554 -16.78 3.57 31.73
C ALA A 554 -16.61 5.10 31.57
N ALA A 555 -17.29 5.87 32.41
CA ALA A 555 -17.37 7.34 32.33
C ALA A 555 -16.00 8.04 32.38
N PHE A 556 -15.09 7.60 33.26
CA PHE A 556 -13.76 8.21 33.39
C PHE A 556 -12.88 7.95 32.16
N VAL A 557 -12.92 6.74 31.60
CA VAL A 557 -12.19 6.38 30.37
C VAL A 557 -12.71 7.21 29.19
N LEU A 558 -14.03 7.34 29.07
CA LEU A 558 -14.64 8.17 28.04
C LEU A 558 -14.22 9.64 28.18
N SER A 559 -14.30 10.18 29.39
CA SER A 559 -13.91 11.56 29.68
C SER A 559 -12.44 11.81 29.34
N GLU A 560 -11.54 10.89 29.70
CA GLU A 560 -10.12 10.97 29.37
C GLU A 560 -9.87 10.97 27.85
N MET A 561 -10.58 10.12 27.11
CA MET A 561 -10.46 10.01 25.65
C MET A 561 -10.98 11.25 24.92
N LEU A 562 -12.03 11.90 25.46
CA LEU A 562 -12.67 13.10 24.89
C LEU A 562 -12.02 14.42 25.32
N THR A 563 -11.10 14.43 26.28
CA THR A 563 -10.46 15.65 26.79
C THR A 563 -8.93 15.59 26.65
N ILE A 564 -8.25 14.95 27.60
CA ILE A 564 -6.79 14.99 27.78
C ILE A 564 -6.06 14.32 26.61
N LYS A 565 -6.59 13.21 26.10
CA LYS A 565 -5.99 12.47 24.95
C LYS A 565 -6.31 13.13 23.60
N SER A 566 -7.35 13.96 23.54
CA SER A 566 -7.79 14.68 22.33
C SER A 566 -7.27 16.12 22.32
N ASP A 567 -8.03 17.06 22.85
CA ASP A 567 -8.02 18.47 22.52
C ASP A 567 -7.84 19.41 23.72
N ASP A 568 -7.97 18.92 24.96
CA ASP A 568 -7.66 19.73 26.15
C ASP A 568 -6.17 20.10 26.15
N MET A 569 -5.89 21.38 25.93
CA MET A 569 -4.53 21.91 25.85
C MET A 569 -3.88 21.98 27.23
N THR A 570 -4.64 22.37 28.24
CA THR A 570 -4.14 22.56 29.60
C THR A 570 -3.86 21.23 30.28
N GLY A 571 -4.81 20.30 30.21
CA GLY A 571 -4.66 18.96 30.75
C GLY A 571 -3.49 18.22 30.11
N ARG A 572 -3.32 18.33 28.78
CA ARG A 572 -2.23 17.69 28.05
C ARG A 572 -0.83 18.21 28.41
N GLN A 573 -0.69 19.52 28.61
CA GLN A 573 0.59 20.12 29.03
C GLN A 573 0.99 19.66 30.43
N ASN A 574 0.02 19.59 31.35
CA ASN A 574 0.25 19.15 32.71
C ASN A 574 0.36 17.62 32.84
N LEU A 575 -0.22 16.85 31.91
CA LEU A 575 -0.25 15.39 31.97
C LEU A 575 1.15 14.79 32.13
N TRP A 576 2.13 15.24 31.33
CA TRP A 576 3.50 14.72 31.42
C TRP A 576 4.15 15.02 32.76
N LYS A 577 3.94 16.23 33.28
CA LYS A 577 4.43 16.62 34.61
C LYS A 577 3.79 15.74 35.68
N ASN A 578 2.48 15.58 35.64
CA ASN A 578 1.75 14.78 36.62
C ASN A 578 2.12 13.29 36.55
N LEU A 579 2.35 12.74 35.36
CA LEU A 579 2.82 11.36 35.21
C LEU A 579 4.23 11.14 35.76
N ILE A 580 5.14 12.11 35.59
CA ILE A 580 6.51 12.03 36.13
C ILE A 580 6.51 12.23 37.65
N GLU A 581 5.70 13.16 38.15
CA GLU A 581 5.59 13.49 39.58
C GLU A 581 4.64 12.54 40.35
N ASN A 582 3.96 11.62 39.65
CA ASN A 582 2.87 10.77 40.20
C ASN A 582 1.75 11.57 40.89
N ASN A 583 1.38 12.71 40.32
CA ASN A 583 0.24 13.52 40.76
C ASN A 583 -1.06 13.13 40.04
N ASP A 584 -2.19 13.40 40.69
CA ASP A 584 -3.51 13.13 40.11
C ASP A 584 -3.77 13.95 38.83
N ILE A 585 -4.56 13.37 37.93
CA ILE A 585 -4.88 13.96 36.63
C ILE A 585 -6.22 14.70 36.73
N SER A 586 -6.22 16.01 36.45
CA SER A 586 -7.43 16.84 36.38
C SER A 586 -7.97 16.91 34.95
N LEU A 587 -9.28 16.74 34.77
CA LEU A 587 -9.97 16.82 33.48
C LEU A 587 -10.47 18.25 33.23
N GLY A 588 -10.05 18.85 32.11
CA GLY A 588 -10.49 20.18 31.68
C GLY A 588 -11.66 20.17 30.69
N SER A 589 -11.99 21.34 30.13
CA SER A 589 -12.97 21.47 29.05
C SER A 589 -12.32 21.26 27.67
N PRO A 590 -12.97 20.51 26.76
CA PRO A 590 -12.48 20.34 25.39
C PRO A 590 -12.40 21.68 24.62
N GLU A 591 -11.32 21.90 23.88
CA GLU A 591 -11.17 23.08 23.02
C GLU A 591 -12.14 23.06 21.84
N SER A 592 -12.51 21.87 21.34
CA SER A 592 -13.52 21.73 20.28
C SER A 592 -14.88 22.30 20.68
N PHE A 593 -15.24 22.22 21.96
CA PHE A 593 -16.47 22.83 22.47
C PHE A 593 -16.37 24.36 22.45
N LYS A 594 -15.22 24.94 22.79
CA LYS A 594 -15.00 26.38 22.70
C LYS A 594 -15.07 26.87 21.26
N VAL A 595 -14.46 26.13 20.32
CA VAL A 595 -14.55 26.43 18.88
C VAL A 595 -16.00 26.43 18.41
N LEU A 596 -16.80 25.44 18.83
CA LEU A 596 -18.23 25.37 18.52
C LEU A 596 -19.00 26.60 19.03
N VAL A 597 -18.75 27.02 20.27
CA VAL A 597 -19.39 28.22 20.85
C VAL A 597 -19.03 29.47 20.03
N CYS A 598 -17.74 29.64 19.68
CA CYS A 598 -17.31 30.75 18.83
C CYS A 598 -17.95 30.73 17.44
N GLU A 599 -18.11 29.55 16.82
CA GLU A 599 -18.76 29.41 15.52
C GLU A 599 -20.27 29.75 15.59
N LEU A 600 -20.95 29.39 16.66
CA LEU A 600 -22.36 29.74 16.88
C LEU A 600 -22.53 31.24 17.17
N GLN A 601 -21.64 31.83 17.97
CA GLN A 601 -21.61 33.28 18.21
C GLN A 601 -21.34 34.08 16.93
N ALA A 602 -20.51 33.55 16.02
CA ALA A 602 -20.29 34.15 14.70
C ALA A 602 -21.56 34.18 13.82
N LEU A 603 -22.56 33.34 14.11
CA LEU A 603 -23.89 33.37 13.50
C LEU A 603 -24.88 34.29 14.24
N CYS A 604 -24.39 35.12 15.18
CA CYS A 604 -25.19 35.94 16.08
C CYS A 604 -26.09 35.14 17.03
N LEU A 605 -25.73 33.89 17.35
CA LEU A 605 -26.39 33.10 18.39
C LEU A 605 -25.60 33.22 19.69
N ASP A 606 -26.18 33.87 20.69
CA ASP A 606 -25.54 34.01 22.00
C ASP A 606 -25.75 32.73 22.84
N ILE A 607 -24.65 32.16 23.32
CA ILE A 607 -24.62 30.90 24.08
C ILE A 607 -23.72 31.11 25.30
N GLY A 608 -24.33 31.05 26.49
CA GLY A 608 -23.65 31.18 27.79
C GLY A 608 -23.72 29.90 28.63
N LEU A 609 -22.74 29.72 29.52
CA LEU A 609 -22.77 28.68 30.55
C LEU A 609 -23.36 29.24 31.84
N PHE A 610 -24.43 28.62 32.34
CA PHE A 610 -25.12 29.07 33.55
C PHE A 610 -24.96 28.04 34.68
N ARG A 611 -24.52 28.50 35.86
CA ARG A 611 -24.54 27.67 37.07
C ARG A 611 -25.83 27.94 37.84
N LYS A 612 -26.61 26.88 38.08
CA LYS A 612 -27.81 26.99 38.91
C LYS A 612 -27.40 27.05 40.38
N ASN A 613 -27.55 28.22 41.02
CA ASN A 613 -27.42 28.33 42.47
C ASN A 613 -28.65 27.69 43.12
N VAL A 614 -28.48 26.50 43.69
CA VAL A 614 -29.44 25.97 44.66
C VAL A 614 -29.17 26.69 45.98
N ILE A 615 -29.88 27.79 46.23
CA ILE A 615 -29.91 28.41 47.55
C ILE A 615 -30.55 27.37 48.49
N LYS A 616 -29.78 26.85 49.44
CA LYS A 616 -30.31 26.03 50.54
C LYS A 616 -31.30 26.88 51.34
N GLN A 617 -32.61 26.63 51.17
CA GLN A 617 -33.63 27.07 52.13
C GLN A 617 -33.59 26.13 53.33
N ASP A 618 -32.61 26.33 54.20
CA ASP A 618 -32.69 25.81 55.57
C ASP A 618 -32.77 27.00 56.53
N ILE A 619 -33.77 26.93 57.43
CA ILE A 619 -34.00 27.78 58.61
C ILE A 619 -34.85 29.03 58.38
N ASN A 620 -36.17 28.86 58.54
CA ASN A 620 -37.02 29.68 59.43
C ASN A 620 -38.44 29.08 59.49
N ILE A 621 -38.58 27.91 60.14
CA ILE A 621 -39.87 27.44 60.65
C ILE A 621 -39.85 27.65 62.16
N ILE A 622 -39.96 28.90 62.61
CA ILE A 622 -40.34 29.21 63.99
C ILE A 622 -41.19 30.49 63.97
N ASN A 623 -42.47 30.29 64.31
CA ASN A 623 -43.43 31.28 64.82
C ASN A 623 -43.77 32.49 63.94
N VAL A 624 -45.01 32.54 63.45
CA VAL A 624 -46.10 33.33 64.08
C VAL A 624 -47.37 33.12 63.25
N ALA A 625 -48.43 32.70 63.92
CA ALA A 625 -49.78 32.72 63.42
C ALA A 625 -50.22 34.16 63.16
N ASP A 626 -50.68 34.50 61.96
CA ASP A 626 -51.90 35.29 61.78
C ASP A 626 -52.32 35.44 60.31
N LYS A 627 -53.63 35.54 60.13
CA LYS A 627 -54.33 35.64 58.85
C LYS A 627 -54.01 36.93 58.10
N SER A 628 -54.09 36.80 56.78
CA SER A 628 -54.57 37.78 55.80
C SER A 628 -53.53 38.58 54.99
N LYS A 629 -53.73 38.46 53.67
CA LYS A 629 -53.40 39.38 52.57
C LYS A 629 -51.97 39.40 52.01
N THR A 630 -51.97 39.26 50.68
CA THR A 630 -51.01 39.73 49.68
C THR A 630 -49.64 39.02 49.64
N ALA A 631 -49.43 38.28 48.54
CA ALA A 631 -48.12 37.82 48.13
C ALA A 631 -47.20 39.01 47.82
N PRO A 632 -45.96 39.04 48.31
CA PRO A 632 -44.92 39.86 47.70
C PRO A 632 -44.16 39.03 46.65
N ASN A 633 -44.10 39.58 45.45
CA ASN A 633 -43.20 39.16 44.38
C ASN A 633 -41.75 39.16 44.90
N VAL A 634 -41.12 37.98 44.95
CA VAL A 634 -39.67 37.85 45.10
C VAL A 634 -39.12 37.37 43.77
N SER A 635 -38.62 38.32 42.97
CA SER A 635 -37.78 38.06 41.82
C SER A 635 -36.51 37.34 42.27
N SER A 636 -36.52 36.01 42.18
CA SER A 636 -35.40 35.14 42.55
C SER A 636 -34.79 34.49 41.31
N ASN A 637 -34.32 35.31 40.37
CA ASN A 637 -33.45 34.86 39.29
C ASN A 637 -32.14 35.68 39.34
N ALA A 638 -31.37 35.48 40.41
CA ALA A 638 -29.95 35.84 40.38
C ALA A 638 -29.22 34.80 39.50
N VAL A 639 -29.28 35.01 38.18
CA VAL A 639 -28.44 34.31 37.22
C VAL A 639 -27.06 34.96 37.31
N ILE A 640 -26.10 34.23 37.86
CA ILE A 640 -24.70 34.64 37.82
C ILE A 640 -24.16 34.12 36.48
N GLU A 641 -23.86 35.04 35.56
CA GLU A 641 -22.99 34.77 34.41
C GLU A 641 -21.65 34.29 34.95
N ILE A 642 -21.24 33.07 34.59
CA ILE A 642 -19.84 32.70 34.77
C ILE A 642 -19.09 33.48 33.71
N ASP A 643 -18.22 34.39 34.16
CA ASP A 643 -17.33 35.22 33.37
C ASP A 643 -16.97 34.62 32.01
N ASN A 644 -17.23 35.43 30.97
CA ASN A 644 -16.74 35.33 29.61
C ASN A 644 -15.61 34.31 29.41
N LEU A 645 -15.95 33.17 28.80
CA LEU A 645 -15.01 32.23 28.15
C LEU A 645 -14.04 32.92 27.17
N LEU A 646 -14.32 34.18 26.81
CA LEU A 646 -13.55 35.05 25.93
C LEU A 646 -12.31 35.72 26.57
N HIS A 647 -12.07 35.61 27.89
CA HIS A 647 -10.88 36.24 28.48
C HIS A 647 -9.54 35.50 28.27
N LEU A 648 -9.52 34.44 27.44
CA LEU A 648 -8.31 33.65 27.11
C LEU A 648 -8.10 33.41 25.60
N ALA A 649 -8.69 34.26 24.73
CA ALA A 649 -8.39 34.30 23.30
C ALA A 649 -7.28 35.31 22.98
#